data_AF-A0A5D6XZY0-F1
#
_entry.id   AF-A0A5D6XZY0-F1
#
_cell.length_a   1.000
_cell.length_b   1.000
_cell.length_c   1.000
_cell.angle_alpha   90.00
_cell.angle_beta   90.00
_cell.angle_gamma   90.00
#
_symmetry.space_group_name_H-M   'P 1'
#
loop_
_entity.id
_entity.type
_entity.pdbx_description
1 polymer ?
#
loop_
_entity_poly.entity_id
_entity_poly.type
_entity_poly.pdbx_seq_one_letter_code
_entity_poly.pdbx_strand_id
1 'polypeptide(L)'
;MVATPSVFAGRRPVKVPAERLPSRLFRWLGARVDVVAQQVLDHDEGIFKAVKENDASAALRLVEANEFCLLLRDTVGAAPIHLAFLFGHFELGKALATRVRRFATLTYTLLDPDAPQPSPYHGENILHMAIVHREAQLARWLVREIPELLDAETTGKFFRPGKSCYFGGSPLLFALSSNQVPVALDILVAAAQLRATPYGPEAPHSTNDSRATSAPAAHETSIFMCDRFGNNALHMAVLHDLPNVYDFALQHAMQLLSPPGPQGAAGERAGSNDSTDSLFDFMKRAGDGAYDTMHAFLMQRNEDELTPLSLAAAIGNGRMFGHILQRATTVAWRYGPITAVHVPLLDLEQPIPRPDPDFGRFQVVHAVFAALPYPLAPKGTRGYKTAAQCLCSVEPLSGTLSSEPSAMQAVVVKRLEMLKLLSVKLLLHKKWKYVGKRRFLARLAAYVVYLVLLNAATLVKQSAYRTARLRASVALGVAETVCLGIAAVKFMNESNQLLFNFKSYTAESGAGRLDNVCTIIASVFLFLSAGMRAAGLEHLEDAFAAVALVFSWFYLFFFLLGFRSTGPFVIMILNMIANDIVRFIYVYVAVLVGFAQALYLVQDGRAGADRLLYRLRVLVIAGFTGEVNYDDNYTSGRMNTFTQVLMLAYVILVMILLVNLLIAIEILQESEQRWVAERANIMATIENQCTAGRNHADRKRYAIPLRSRRGEDDLFLEMEINDMDNWKTQDEAGSQPLGCPRAVLFRSVLPEDRE
;
A
#
# COMPACT_ATOMS: atom_id res chain seq x y z
N MET A 1 -30.20 -53.89 3.82
CA MET A 1 -31.28 -54.83 4.20
C MET A 1 -31.62 -54.52 5.66
N VAL A 2 -32.92 -54.37 5.98
CA VAL A 2 -33.51 -54.21 7.35
C VAL A 2 -33.27 -52.82 7.97
N ALA A 3 -34.21 -52.08 8.56
CA ALA A 3 -35.68 -52.10 8.59
C ALA A 3 -36.17 -50.73 9.12
N THR A 4 -37.36 -50.33 8.68
CA THR A 4 -38.21 -49.31 9.31
C THR A 4 -38.67 -49.72 10.70
N PRO A 5 -39.09 -48.76 11.54
CA PRO A 5 -40.50 -48.77 11.93
C PRO A 5 -41.18 -47.40 11.77
N SER A 6 -42.44 -47.48 11.35
CA SER A 6 -43.42 -46.40 11.23
C SER A 6 -44.43 -46.47 12.39
N VAL A 7 -45.43 -45.56 12.34
CA VAL A 7 -46.66 -45.36 13.15
C VAL A 7 -46.47 -44.52 14.43
N PHE A 8 -47.18 -43.41 14.72
CA PHE A 8 -48.47 -42.80 14.29
C PHE A 8 -48.29 -41.26 14.17
N ALA A 9 -48.63 -40.57 13.08
CA ALA A 9 -49.96 -40.17 12.60
C ALA A 9 -50.75 -39.22 13.53
N GLY A 10 -50.87 -37.94 13.14
CA GLY A 10 -51.93 -37.06 13.64
C GLY A 10 -51.63 -35.56 13.73
N ARG A 11 -51.44 -34.87 12.60
CA ARG A 11 -51.89 -33.46 12.36
C ARG A 11 -51.54 -33.07 10.93
N ARG A 12 -52.52 -32.55 10.19
CA ARG A 12 -52.42 -32.19 8.77
C ARG A 12 -51.32 -31.13 8.58
N PRO A 13 -50.34 -31.31 7.68
CA PRO A 13 -49.60 -30.17 7.16
C PRO A 13 -50.54 -29.38 6.25
N VAL A 14 -50.74 -28.10 6.55
CA VAL A 14 -51.37 -27.17 5.62
C VAL A 14 -50.49 -27.14 4.38
N LYS A 15 -51.00 -27.65 3.26
CA LYS A 15 -50.40 -27.46 1.94
C LYS A 15 -50.39 -25.97 1.65
N VAL A 16 -49.21 -25.35 1.69
CA VAL A 16 -48.96 -24.08 0.99
C VAL A 16 -48.84 -24.43 -0.50
N PRO A 17 -49.58 -23.77 -1.41
CA PRO A 17 -49.54 -24.12 -2.83
C PRO A 17 -48.15 -23.81 -3.39
N ALA A 18 -47.50 -24.85 -3.91
CA ALA A 18 -46.29 -24.73 -4.70
C ALA A 18 -46.66 -24.36 -6.14
N GLU A 19 -46.75 -23.07 -6.43
CA GLU A 19 -46.65 -22.56 -7.81
C GLU A 19 -45.44 -21.63 -7.92
N ARG A 20 -44.26 -22.24 -8.03
CA ARG A 20 -43.08 -21.56 -8.58
C ARG A 20 -43.10 -21.74 -10.10
N LEU A 21 -43.46 -20.68 -10.82
CA LEU A 21 -43.15 -20.55 -12.26
C LEU A 21 -41.62 -20.69 -12.47
N PRO A 22 -41.16 -21.25 -13.60
CA PRO A 22 -39.83 -21.83 -13.70
C PRO A 22 -38.74 -20.76 -13.80
N SER A 23 -38.04 -20.56 -12.69
CA SER A 23 -36.80 -19.77 -12.55
C SER A 23 -35.61 -20.24 -13.41
N ARG A 24 -35.79 -21.27 -14.24
CA ARG A 24 -34.77 -21.81 -15.15
C ARG A 24 -34.69 -21.06 -16.47
N LEU A 25 -35.79 -20.45 -16.95
CA LEU A 25 -35.83 -19.77 -18.25
C LEU A 25 -35.24 -18.34 -18.17
N PHE A 26 -35.44 -17.64 -17.06
CA PHE A 26 -34.83 -16.32 -16.82
C PHE A 26 -33.32 -16.39 -16.55
N ARG A 27 -32.83 -17.52 -16.00
CA ARG A 27 -31.40 -17.72 -15.71
C ARG A 27 -30.56 -17.93 -16.98
N TRP A 28 -31.19 -18.31 -18.10
CA TRP A 28 -30.54 -18.47 -19.40
C TRP A 28 -30.32 -17.15 -20.14
N LEU A 29 -31.06 -16.09 -19.80
CA LEU A 29 -31.04 -14.80 -20.50
C LEU A 29 -30.09 -13.73 -19.92
N GLY A 30 -29.26 -14.06 -18.91
CA GLY A 30 -28.21 -13.15 -18.43
C GLY A 30 -28.67 -11.80 -17.89
N ALA A 31 -29.97 -11.61 -17.63
CA ALA A 31 -30.50 -10.40 -17.03
C ALA A 31 -30.17 -10.37 -15.54
N ARG A 32 -29.45 -9.33 -15.08
CA ARG A 32 -29.31 -9.03 -13.65
C ARG A 32 -30.70 -8.77 -13.08
N VAL A 33 -31.23 -9.73 -12.35
CA VAL A 33 -32.46 -9.53 -11.55
C VAL A 33 -32.12 -8.51 -10.47
N ASP A 34 -32.95 -7.46 -10.35
CA ASP A 34 -32.80 -6.45 -9.32
C ASP A 34 -33.10 -7.08 -7.96
N VAL A 35 -32.05 -7.28 -7.16
CA VAL A 35 -32.09 -7.95 -5.86
C VAL A 35 -33.08 -7.26 -4.93
N VAL A 36 -33.24 -5.94 -5.05
CA VAL A 36 -34.15 -5.14 -4.23
C VAL A 36 -35.61 -5.46 -4.56
N ALA A 37 -35.95 -5.60 -5.84
CA ALA A 37 -37.31 -5.96 -6.27
C ALA A 37 -37.69 -7.37 -5.82
N GLN A 38 -36.72 -8.30 -5.80
CA GLN A 38 -36.93 -9.66 -5.34
C GLN A 38 -37.07 -9.75 -3.81
N GLN A 39 -36.31 -8.93 -3.07
CA GLN A 39 -36.41 -8.83 -1.62
C GLN A 39 -37.77 -8.27 -1.15
N VAL A 40 -38.35 -7.33 -1.91
CA VAL A 40 -39.69 -6.79 -1.61
C VAL A 40 -40.76 -7.89 -1.70
N LEU A 41 -40.68 -8.76 -2.71
CA LEU A 41 -41.63 -9.86 -2.91
C LEU A 41 -41.52 -10.95 -1.84
N ASP A 42 -40.32 -11.25 -1.34
CA ASP A 42 -40.11 -12.24 -0.27
C ASP A 42 -40.75 -11.81 1.07
N HIS A 43 -40.95 -10.51 1.27
CA HIS A 43 -41.44 -9.95 2.53
C HIS A 43 -42.98 -9.85 2.65
N ASP A 44 -43.73 -10.27 1.64
CA ASP A 44 -45.18 -10.06 1.59
C ASP A 44 -46.02 -11.20 2.24
N GLU A 45 -45.37 -12.26 2.74
CA GLU A 45 -46.06 -13.40 3.37
C GLU A 45 -45.46 -13.81 4.74
N GLY A 46 -46.30 -14.38 5.61
CA GLY A 46 -45.89 -15.05 6.85
C GLY A 46 -45.23 -14.15 7.91
N ILE A 47 -44.16 -14.66 8.54
CA ILE A 47 -43.43 -13.95 9.61
C ILE A 47 -42.74 -12.67 9.10
N PHE A 48 -42.31 -12.64 7.84
CA PHE A 48 -41.65 -11.47 7.25
C PHE A 48 -42.61 -10.28 7.15
N LYS A 49 -43.87 -10.53 6.77
CA LYS A 49 -44.92 -9.50 6.77
C LYS A 49 -45.19 -8.95 8.18
N ALA A 50 -45.35 -9.85 9.16
CA ALA A 50 -45.60 -9.44 10.55
C ALA A 50 -44.47 -8.58 11.13
N VAL A 51 -43.21 -8.91 10.82
CA VAL A 51 -42.05 -8.12 11.23
C VAL A 51 -41.99 -6.77 10.49
N LYS A 52 -42.28 -6.74 9.19
CA LYS A 52 -42.32 -5.53 8.35
C LYS A 52 -43.42 -4.55 8.77
N GLU A 53 -44.57 -5.04 9.22
CA GLU A 53 -45.71 -4.22 9.70
C GLU A 53 -45.61 -3.84 11.19
N ASN A 54 -44.55 -4.28 11.89
CA ASN A 54 -44.36 -4.09 13.34
C ASN A 54 -45.48 -4.69 14.22
N ASP A 55 -46.17 -5.74 13.75
CA ASP A 55 -47.20 -6.42 14.55
C ASP A 55 -46.55 -7.46 15.47
N ALA A 56 -46.18 -7.01 16.66
CA ALA A 56 -45.55 -7.86 17.67
C ALA A 56 -46.44 -9.03 18.11
N SER A 57 -47.76 -8.84 18.13
CA SER A 57 -48.71 -9.86 18.58
C SER A 57 -48.88 -10.98 17.56
N ALA A 58 -48.87 -10.66 16.25
CA ALA A 58 -48.88 -11.66 15.20
C ALA A 58 -47.54 -12.39 15.09
N ALA A 59 -46.42 -11.66 15.18
CA ALA A 59 -45.09 -12.24 15.13
C ALA A 59 -44.85 -13.25 16.27
N LEU A 60 -45.19 -12.89 17.51
CA LEU A 60 -45.02 -13.78 18.66
C LEU A 60 -45.90 -15.03 18.57
N ARG A 61 -47.16 -14.91 18.10
CA ARG A 61 -48.04 -16.08 17.87
C ARG A 61 -47.49 -17.04 16.82
N LEU A 62 -46.89 -16.51 15.75
CA LEU A 62 -46.27 -17.33 14.70
C LEU A 62 -45.02 -18.05 15.20
N VAL A 63 -44.23 -17.41 16.07
CA VAL A 63 -43.08 -18.02 16.74
C VAL A 63 -43.52 -19.11 17.73
N GLU A 64 -44.60 -18.88 18.48
CA GLU A 64 -45.18 -19.89 19.39
C GLU A 64 -45.74 -21.11 18.62
N ALA A 65 -46.28 -20.89 17.43
CA ALA A 65 -46.73 -21.98 16.57
C ALA A 65 -45.57 -22.77 15.95
N ASN A 66 -44.49 -22.09 15.56
CA ASN A 66 -43.29 -22.71 15.00
C ASN A 66 -42.03 -21.84 15.19
N GLU A 67 -41.18 -22.18 16.16
CA GLU A 67 -39.95 -21.45 16.46
C GLU A 67 -38.96 -21.41 15.26
N PHE A 68 -39.02 -22.39 14.36
CA PHE A 68 -38.15 -22.46 13.17
C PHE A 68 -38.53 -21.42 12.10
N CYS A 69 -39.62 -20.67 12.27
CA CYS A 69 -39.93 -19.55 11.36
C CYS A 69 -38.83 -18.47 11.37
N LEU A 70 -38.07 -18.35 12.48
CA LEU A 70 -36.93 -17.43 12.58
C LEU A 70 -35.68 -17.91 11.79
N LEU A 71 -35.65 -19.17 11.35
CA LEU A 71 -34.60 -19.68 10.46
C LEU A 71 -34.86 -19.40 8.99
N LEU A 72 -36.05 -18.90 8.64
CA LEU A 72 -36.32 -18.47 7.27
C LEU A 72 -35.31 -17.40 6.85
N ARG A 73 -34.98 -17.39 5.57
CA ARG A 73 -34.05 -16.43 4.97
C ARG A 73 -34.73 -15.76 3.78
N ASP A 74 -34.48 -14.48 3.57
CA ASP A 74 -34.85 -13.78 2.34
C ASP A 74 -33.85 -14.11 1.20
N THR A 75 -34.07 -13.53 0.02
CA THR A 75 -33.16 -13.60 -1.13
C THR A 75 -31.72 -13.15 -0.86
N VAL A 76 -31.51 -12.32 0.16
CA VAL A 76 -30.20 -11.75 0.53
C VAL A 76 -29.56 -12.54 1.69
N GLY A 77 -30.32 -13.40 2.37
CA GLY A 77 -29.87 -14.17 3.54
C GLY A 77 -30.19 -13.53 4.90
N ALA A 78 -31.08 -12.55 4.95
CA ALA A 78 -31.59 -11.95 6.19
C ALA A 78 -32.61 -12.86 6.86
N ALA A 79 -32.62 -12.89 8.19
CA ALA A 79 -33.60 -13.62 8.98
C ALA A 79 -34.70 -12.65 9.46
N PRO A 80 -35.88 -13.14 9.89
CA PRO A 80 -36.91 -12.26 10.44
C PRO A 80 -36.40 -11.39 11.60
N ILE A 81 -35.51 -11.90 12.45
CA ILE A 81 -34.87 -11.10 13.50
C ILE A 81 -33.98 -10.00 12.93
N HIS A 82 -33.18 -10.28 11.89
CA HIS A 82 -32.37 -9.27 11.22
C HIS A 82 -33.23 -8.14 10.64
N LEU A 83 -34.38 -8.47 10.04
CA LEU A 83 -35.29 -7.49 9.47
C LEU A 83 -35.98 -6.64 10.53
N ALA A 84 -36.28 -7.20 11.71
CA ALA A 84 -36.82 -6.42 12.83
C ALA A 84 -35.84 -5.31 13.25
N PHE A 85 -34.55 -5.63 13.34
CA PHE A 85 -33.51 -4.64 13.67
C PHE A 85 -33.24 -3.68 12.51
N LEU A 86 -33.23 -4.17 11.26
CA LEU A 86 -33.02 -3.35 10.05
C LEU A 86 -34.11 -2.30 9.84
N PHE A 87 -35.38 -2.64 10.09
CA PHE A 87 -36.51 -1.71 9.98
C PHE A 87 -36.67 -0.80 11.22
N GLY A 88 -35.84 -0.94 12.24
CA GLY A 88 -35.91 -0.13 13.47
C GLY A 88 -37.01 -0.56 14.44
N HIS A 89 -37.58 -1.76 14.28
CA HIS A 89 -38.58 -2.34 15.18
C HIS A 89 -37.91 -2.99 16.40
N PHE A 90 -37.17 -2.19 17.17
CA PHE A 90 -36.26 -2.69 18.21
C PHE A 90 -36.95 -3.41 19.36
N GLU A 91 -38.14 -2.96 19.80
CA GLU A 91 -38.89 -3.63 20.87
C GLU A 91 -39.41 -5.02 20.45
N LEU A 92 -39.84 -5.14 19.19
CA LEU A 92 -40.18 -6.43 18.59
C LEU A 92 -38.93 -7.33 18.50
N GLY A 93 -37.81 -6.77 18.03
CA GLY A 93 -36.53 -7.47 17.96
C GLY A 93 -36.05 -7.98 19.33
N LYS A 94 -36.16 -7.16 20.37
CA LYS A 94 -35.86 -7.54 21.77
C LYS A 94 -36.76 -8.67 22.25
N ALA A 95 -38.07 -8.57 22.03
CA ALA A 95 -39.03 -9.61 22.42
C ALA A 95 -38.76 -10.95 21.73
N LEU A 96 -38.42 -10.93 20.43
CA LEU A 96 -38.03 -12.13 19.68
C LEU A 96 -36.71 -12.72 20.19
N ALA A 97 -35.72 -11.87 20.46
CA ALA A 97 -34.40 -12.29 20.95
C ALA A 97 -34.46 -12.91 22.36
N THR A 98 -35.30 -12.36 23.26
CA THR A 98 -35.48 -12.93 24.61
C THR A 98 -36.28 -14.21 24.59
N ARG A 99 -37.28 -14.33 23.70
CA ARG A 99 -38.13 -15.52 23.62
C ARG A 99 -37.37 -16.72 23.07
N VAL A 100 -36.53 -16.53 22.05
CA VAL A 100 -35.77 -17.62 21.39
C VAL A 100 -34.29 -17.25 21.28
N ARG A 101 -33.59 -17.25 22.42
CA ARG A 101 -32.17 -16.85 22.54
C ARG A 101 -31.24 -17.53 21.55
N ARG A 102 -31.43 -18.84 21.30
CA ARG A 102 -30.61 -19.64 20.37
C ARG A 102 -30.62 -19.14 18.91
N PHE A 103 -31.65 -18.39 18.50
CA PHE A 103 -31.76 -17.84 17.14
C PHE A 103 -31.43 -16.34 17.11
N ALA A 104 -31.06 -15.75 18.24
CA ALA A 104 -30.62 -14.36 18.29
C ALA A 104 -29.18 -14.20 17.78
N THR A 105 -28.39 -15.27 17.77
CA THR A 105 -27.00 -15.33 17.27
C THR A 105 -26.88 -15.64 15.78
N LEU A 106 -28.01 -15.68 15.07
CA LEU A 106 -28.00 -15.88 13.63
C LEU A 106 -27.21 -14.76 12.94
N THR A 107 -26.49 -15.13 11.89
CA THR A 107 -25.84 -14.20 10.98
C THR A 107 -26.47 -14.28 9.60
N TYR A 108 -26.21 -13.29 8.75
CA TYR A 108 -26.58 -13.35 7.34
C TYR A 108 -25.92 -14.55 6.65
N THR A 109 -26.74 -15.45 6.10
CA THR A 109 -26.30 -16.65 5.38
C THR A 109 -27.27 -16.92 4.23
N LEU A 110 -26.77 -17.34 3.06
CA LEU A 110 -27.65 -17.74 1.97
C LEU A 110 -28.44 -19.00 2.32
N LEU A 111 -29.60 -19.14 1.67
CA LEU A 111 -30.52 -20.26 1.79
C LEU A 111 -29.96 -21.58 1.21
N ASP A 112 -29.01 -21.50 0.28
CA ASP A 112 -28.43 -22.65 -0.44
C ASP A 112 -26.89 -22.66 -0.25
N PRO A 113 -26.33 -23.67 0.44
CA PRO A 113 -24.88 -23.84 0.60
C PRO A 113 -24.12 -24.01 -0.72
N ASP A 114 -24.80 -24.51 -1.77
CA ASP A 114 -24.21 -24.79 -3.09
C ASP A 114 -24.36 -23.60 -4.06
N ALA A 115 -24.87 -22.46 -3.60
CA ALA A 115 -24.98 -21.26 -4.41
C ALA A 115 -23.60 -20.76 -4.88
N PRO A 116 -23.44 -20.35 -6.15
CA PRO A 116 -22.14 -20.03 -6.73
C PRO A 116 -21.46 -18.79 -6.12
N GLN A 117 -22.17 -17.96 -5.35
CA GLN A 117 -21.60 -16.81 -4.65
C GLN A 117 -22.30 -16.60 -3.30
N PRO A 118 -21.55 -16.34 -2.20
CA PRO A 118 -22.12 -16.05 -0.88
C PRO A 118 -22.86 -14.71 -0.86
N SER A 119 -23.73 -14.52 0.14
CA SER A 119 -24.49 -13.28 0.36
C SER A 119 -23.55 -12.07 0.42
N PRO A 120 -23.93 -10.91 -0.16
CA PRO A 120 -23.14 -9.70 -0.06
C PRO A 120 -22.92 -9.25 1.39
N TYR A 121 -23.85 -9.53 2.30
CA TYR A 121 -23.82 -9.16 3.72
C TYR A 121 -23.46 -10.33 4.64
N HIS A 122 -22.90 -11.40 4.10
CA HIS A 122 -22.59 -12.61 4.86
C HIS A 122 -21.82 -12.32 6.16
N GLY A 123 -22.25 -12.92 7.27
CA GLY A 123 -21.64 -12.77 8.59
C GLY A 123 -22.15 -11.57 9.41
N GLU A 124 -22.95 -10.67 8.84
CA GLU A 124 -23.60 -9.59 9.61
C GLU A 124 -24.57 -10.15 10.65
N ASN A 125 -24.59 -9.55 11.84
CA ASN A 125 -25.45 -9.94 12.96
C ASN A 125 -26.26 -8.73 13.49
N ILE A 126 -27.19 -8.98 14.42
CA ILE A 126 -28.04 -7.92 15.00
C ILE A 126 -27.26 -6.86 15.81
N LEU A 127 -26.06 -7.20 16.32
CA LEU A 127 -25.20 -6.25 17.02
C LEU A 127 -24.53 -5.27 16.04
N HIS A 128 -24.07 -5.73 14.89
CA HIS A 128 -23.59 -4.87 13.79
C HIS A 128 -24.67 -3.87 13.39
N MET A 129 -25.92 -4.33 13.22
CA MET A 129 -27.06 -3.46 12.90
C MET A 129 -27.33 -2.42 13.97
N ALA A 130 -27.34 -2.81 15.26
CA ALA A 130 -27.54 -1.88 16.37
C ALA A 130 -26.45 -0.79 16.41
N ILE A 131 -25.19 -1.16 16.11
CA ILE A 131 -24.08 -0.21 15.99
C ILE A 131 -24.30 0.73 14.80
N VAL A 132 -24.69 0.21 13.63
CA VAL A 132 -24.94 1.03 12.43
C VAL A 132 -26.10 2.03 12.65
N HIS A 133 -27.16 1.61 13.33
CA HIS A 133 -28.28 2.49 13.72
C HIS A 133 -27.92 3.53 14.79
N ARG A 134 -26.71 3.47 15.38
CA ARG A 134 -26.22 4.36 16.45
C ARG A 134 -27.06 4.32 17.73
N GLU A 135 -27.72 3.21 18.00
CA GLU A 135 -28.55 3.00 19.19
C GLU A 135 -27.75 2.41 20.34
N ALA A 136 -27.01 3.28 21.06
CA ALA A 136 -26.10 2.86 22.13
C ALA A 136 -26.78 2.12 23.30
N GLN A 137 -28.07 2.38 23.56
CA GLN A 137 -28.83 1.66 24.60
C GLN A 137 -29.16 0.23 24.15
N LEU A 138 -29.53 0.06 22.89
CA LEU A 138 -29.81 -1.25 22.30
C LEU A 138 -28.55 -2.11 22.23
N ALA A 139 -27.43 -1.54 21.77
CA ALA A 139 -26.16 -2.23 21.74
C ALA A 139 -25.72 -2.70 23.13
N ARG A 140 -25.84 -1.83 24.16
CA ARG A 140 -25.57 -2.21 25.56
C ARG A 140 -26.44 -3.34 26.06
N TRP A 141 -27.73 -3.33 25.70
CA TRP A 141 -28.65 -4.40 26.05
C TRP A 141 -28.24 -5.73 25.38
N LEU A 142 -27.96 -5.71 24.07
CA LEU A 142 -27.53 -6.89 23.32
C LEU A 142 -26.24 -7.49 23.88
N VAL A 143 -25.26 -6.64 24.23
CA VAL A 143 -23.96 -7.07 24.79
C VAL A 143 -24.13 -7.74 26.15
N ARG A 144 -25.06 -7.25 27.00
CA ARG A 144 -25.33 -7.83 28.32
C ARG A 144 -26.14 -9.12 28.25
N GLU A 145 -27.19 -9.13 27.43
CA GLU A 145 -28.11 -10.25 27.36
C GLU A 145 -27.55 -11.39 26.48
N ILE A 146 -26.86 -11.09 25.38
CA ILE A 146 -26.44 -12.07 24.36
C ILE A 146 -24.95 -11.86 24.02
N PRO A 147 -24.04 -12.25 24.93
CA PRO A 147 -22.59 -12.10 24.74
C PRO A 147 -22.00 -12.93 23.59
N GLU A 148 -22.70 -13.96 23.10
CA GLU A 148 -22.28 -14.78 21.96
C GLU A 148 -22.20 -13.99 20.64
N LEU A 149 -22.81 -12.79 20.57
CA LEU A 149 -22.77 -11.94 19.39
C LEU A 149 -21.42 -11.23 19.16
N LEU A 150 -20.55 -11.22 20.18
CA LEU A 150 -19.33 -10.42 20.16
C LEU A 150 -18.32 -10.94 19.12
N ASP A 151 -18.20 -12.26 18.97
CA ASP A 151 -17.14 -12.89 18.17
C ASP A 151 -17.53 -13.14 16.69
N ALA A 152 -18.71 -12.69 16.25
CA ALA A 152 -19.13 -12.85 14.86
C ALA A 152 -18.33 -11.91 13.91
N GLU A 153 -17.92 -12.40 12.74
CA GLU A 153 -17.21 -11.60 11.74
C GLU A 153 -17.99 -11.48 10.42
N THR A 154 -18.14 -10.26 9.91
CA THR A 154 -18.71 -10.00 8.59
C THR A 154 -17.71 -10.33 7.49
N THR A 155 -18.02 -11.33 6.66
CA THR A 155 -17.14 -11.83 5.59
C THR A 155 -17.68 -11.55 4.18
N GLY A 156 -18.87 -10.96 4.10
CA GLY A 156 -19.57 -10.62 2.87
C GLY A 156 -18.78 -9.69 1.93
N LYS A 157 -19.11 -9.75 0.63
CA LYS A 157 -18.45 -8.92 -0.40
C LYS A 157 -18.63 -7.41 -0.18
N PHE A 158 -19.70 -7.00 0.51
CA PHE A 158 -19.98 -5.61 0.83
C PHE A 158 -18.97 -5.03 1.84
N PHE A 159 -18.48 -5.86 2.75
CA PHE A 159 -17.56 -5.47 3.84
C PHE A 159 -16.08 -5.67 3.49
N ARG A 160 -15.73 -5.83 2.21
CA ARG A 160 -14.32 -6.00 1.79
C ARG A 160 -13.57 -4.67 1.70
N PRO A 161 -12.24 -4.68 1.90
CA PRO A 161 -11.36 -3.56 1.60
C PRO A 161 -11.64 -2.95 0.22
N GLY A 162 -11.63 -1.62 0.14
CA GLY A 162 -11.90 -0.87 -1.09
C GLY A 162 -13.39 -0.64 -1.40
N LYS A 163 -14.29 -1.12 -0.53
CA LYS A 163 -15.71 -0.76 -0.55
C LYS A 163 -16.01 0.32 0.50
N SER A 164 -17.12 1.03 0.32
CA SER A 164 -17.54 2.14 1.19
C SER A 164 -17.77 1.73 2.65
N CYS A 165 -18.09 0.46 2.90
CA CYS A 165 -18.48 -0.06 4.21
C CYS A 165 -17.46 -1.08 4.75
N TYR A 166 -16.19 -0.71 4.78
CA TYR A 166 -15.14 -1.52 5.39
C TYR A 166 -14.87 -1.07 6.84
N PHE A 167 -15.31 -1.88 7.81
CA PHE A 167 -15.25 -1.56 9.24
C PHE A 167 -14.59 -2.66 10.11
N GLY A 168 -13.77 -3.52 9.51
CA GLY A 168 -12.93 -4.49 10.25
C GLY A 168 -13.65 -5.77 10.70
N GLY A 169 -14.83 -6.08 10.15
CA GLY A 169 -15.45 -7.40 10.28
C GLY A 169 -16.16 -7.69 11.61
N SER A 170 -15.54 -7.38 12.74
CA SER A 170 -16.09 -7.67 14.07
C SER A 170 -16.92 -6.51 14.65
N PRO A 171 -17.86 -6.77 15.57
CA PRO A 171 -18.66 -5.73 16.23
C PRO A 171 -17.81 -4.67 16.94
N LEU A 172 -16.71 -5.09 17.59
CA LEU A 172 -15.79 -4.16 18.25
C LEU A 172 -15.17 -3.20 17.24
N LEU A 173 -14.58 -3.74 16.16
CA LEU A 173 -13.96 -2.92 15.12
C LEU A 173 -15.01 -2.05 14.40
N PHE A 174 -16.24 -2.53 14.26
CA PHE A 174 -17.37 -1.76 13.73
C PHE A 174 -17.70 -0.55 14.61
N ALA A 175 -17.81 -0.75 15.92
CA ALA A 175 -18.10 0.33 16.88
C ALA A 175 -16.97 1.36 16.91
N LEU A 176 -15.72 0.91 16.92
CA LEU A 176 -14.54 1.79 16.88
C LEU A 176 -14.49 2.60 15.58
N SER A 177 -14.65 1.93 14.43
CA SER A 177 -14.62 2.58 13.11
C SER A 177 -15.80 3.52 12.88
N SER A 178 -16.92 3.30 13.57
CA SER A 178 -18.10 4.19 13.55
C SER A 178 -18.01 5.35 14.54
N ASN A 179 -16.88 5.51 15.22
CA ASN A 179 -16.64 6.51 16.27
C ASN A 179 -17.61 6.41 17.47
N GLN A 180 -17.96 5.19 17.89
CA GLN A 180 -18.84 4.90 19.03
C GLN A 180 -18.04 4.31 20.20
N VAL A 181 -17.12 5.10 20.74
CA VAL A 181 -16.23 4.71 21.84
C VAL A 181 -16.97 4.15 23.08
N PRO A 182 -18.10 4.71 23.54
CA PRO A 182 -18.83 4.16 24.69
C PRO A 182 -19.31 2.73 24.47
N VAL A 183 -19.87 2.43 23.29
CA VAL A 183 -20.35 1.09 22.94
C VAL A 183 -19.17 0.11 22.83
N ALA A 184 -18.05 0.56 22.24
CA ALA A 184 -16.83 -0.25 22.17
C ALA A 184 -16.29 -0.59 23.58
N LEU A 185 -16.36 0.34 24.52
CA LEU A 185 -15.98 0.09 25.92
C LEU A 185 -16.90 -0.95 26.57
N ASP A 186 -18.21 -0.84 26.38
CA ASP A 186 -19.17 -1.82 26.90
C ASP A 186 -18.91 -3.24 26.34
N ILE A 187 -18.60 -3.33 25.04
CA ILE A 187 -18.19 -4.59 24.38
C ILE A 187 -16.92 -5.16 25.02
N LEU A 188 -15.89 -4.33 25.23
CA LEU A 188 -14.61 -4.76 25.82
C LEU A 188 -14.77 -5.23 27.27
N VAL A 189 -15.60 -4.53 28.07
CA VAL A 189 -15.90 -4.92 29.45
C VAL A 189 -16.64 -6.27 29.49
N ALA A 190 -17.64 -6.45 28.64
CA ALA A 190 -18.38 -7.72 28.56
C ALA A 190 -17.47 -8.87 28.11
N ALA A 191 -16.63 -8.66 27.08
CA ALA A 191 -15.66 -9.65 26.62
C ALA A 191 -14.65 -10.04 27.72
N ALA A 192 -14.19 -9.06 28.51
CA ALA A 192 -13.29 -9.32 29.64
C ALA A 192 -13.97 -10.13 30.76
N GLN A 193 -15.23 -9.86 31.07
CA GLN A 193 -16.01 -10.60 32.07
C GLN A 193 -16.17 -12.07 31.67
N LEU A 194 -16.49 -12.33 30.39
CA LEU A 194 -16.65 -13.70 29.88
C LEU A 194 -15.34 -14.49 29.89
N ARG A 195 -14.21 -13.84 29.58
CA ARG A 195 -12.89 -14.46 29.68
C ARG A 195 -12.48 -14.77 31.12
N ALA A 196 -13.00 -14.03 32.10
CA ALA A 196 -12.71 -14.22 33.52
C ALA A 196 -13.53 -15.33 34.18
N THR A 197 -14.61 -15.82 33.55
CA THR A 197 -15.46 -16.91 34.06
C THR A 197 -15.11 -18.24 33.37
N PRO A 198 -14.32 -19.14 34.00
CA PRO A 198 -13.93 -20.40 33.37
C PRO A 198 -14.99 -21.51 33.51
N TYR A 199 -16.07 -21.25 34.25
CA TYR A 199 -17.12 -22.22 34.58
C TYR A 199 -18.46 -21.48 34.76
N GLY A 200 -19.46 -21.79 33.95
CA GLY A 200 -20.84 -21.34 34.20
C GLY A 200 -21.47 -22.11 35.38
N PRO A 201 -22.40 -21.50 36.14
CA PRO A 201 -23.28 -22.27 37.01
C PRO A 201 -24.27 -23.04 36.13
N GLU A 202 -24.60 -24.27 36.54
CA GLU A 202 -25.49 -25.24 35.87
C GLU A 202 -24.82 -26.27 34.93
N ALA A 203 -24.05 -27.20 35.52
CA ALA A 203 -23.95 -28.55 34.97
C ALA A 203 -24.82 -29.49 35.83
N PRO A 204 -25.92 -30.08 35.33
CA PRO A 204 -26.59 -31.17 36.02
C PRO A 204 -25.71 -32.43 35.97
N HIS A 205 -25.73 -33.16 37.08
CA HIS A 205 -24.90 -34.32 37.36
C HIS A 205 -24.85 -35.37 36.25
N SER A 206 -23.61 -35.73 35.89
CA SER A 206 -23.10 -37.06 35.54
C SER A 206 -24.06 -38.06 34.86
N THR A 207 -23.85 -38.28 33.57
CA THR A 207 -23.84 -39.64 33.00
C THR A 207 -22.64 -39.76 32.06
N ASN A 208 -21.79 -40.76 32.33
CA ASN A 208 -20.61 -41.11 31.55
C ASN A 208 -20.98 -41.44 30.11
N ASP A 209 -20.69 -40.53 29.18
CA ASP A 209 -20.52 -40.89 27.77
C ASP A 209 -19.24 -40.24 27.25
N SER A 210 -18.24 -41.10 27.04
CA SER A 210 -16.97 -40.78 26.41
C SER A 210 -17.16 -40.55 24.91
N ARG A 211 -17.58 -39.34 24.55
CA ARG A 211 -17.36 -38.75 23.22
C ARG A 211 -16.81 -37.36 23.41
N ALA A 212 -15.57 -37.16 22.97
CA ALA A 212 -14.90 -35.88 22.93
C ALA A 212 -15.71 -34.88 22.07
N THR A 213 -16.56 -34.09 22.72
CA THR A 213 -17.08 -32.84 22.17
C THR A 213 -16.14 -31.72 22.64
N SER A 214 -15.64 -30.98 21.65
CA SER A 214 -14.76 -29.81 21.79
C SER A 214 -15.19 -28.89 22.92
N ALA A 215 -14.24 -28.49 23.78
CA ALA A 215 -14.42 -27.41 24.74
C ALA A 215 -15.00 -26.15 24.05
N PRO A 216 -15.85 -25.35 24.71
CA PRO A 216 -16.34 -24.09 24.15
C PRO A 216 -15.16 -23.18 23.83
N ALA A 217 -15.12 -22.64 22.60
CA ALA A 217 -14.06 -21.75 22.14
C ALA A 217 -13.98 -20.52 23.06
N ALA A 218 -12.78 -20.17 23.50
CA ALA A 218 -12.56 -18.97 24.31
C ALA A 218 -12.95 -17.72 23.50
N HIS A 219 -13.68 -16.78 24.11
CA HIS A 219 -14.06 -15.52 23.47
C HIS A 219 -12.82 -14.76 22.95
N GLU A 220 -12.80 -14.50 21.64
CA GLU A 220 -11.63 -13.96 20.92
C GLU A 220 -11.58 -12.43 20.90
N THR A 221 -12.73 -11.78 21.07
CA THR A 221 -12.85 -10.31 21.05
C THR A 221 -11.98 -9.63 22.08
N SER A 222 -10.96 -8.89 21.63
CA SER A 222 -10.05 -8.12 22.49
C SER A 222 -9.55 -6.87 21.76
N ILE A 223 -9.00 -5.89 22.47
CA ILE A 223 -8.45 -4.68 21.81
C ILE A 223 -7.27 -5.01 20.87
N PHE A 224 -6.59 -6.14 21.11
CA PHE A 224 -5.47 -6.63 20.32
C PHE A 224 -5.90 -7.50 19.13
N MET A 225 -7.21 -7.68 18.92
CA MET A 225 -7.71 -8.47 17.81
C MET A 225 -7.40 -7.80 16.46
N CYS A 226 -7.33 -8.63 15.43
CA CYS A 226 -7.23 -8.21 14.04
C CYS A 226 -8.43 -8.76 13.29
N ASP A 227 -8.81 -8.07 12.22
CA ASP A 227 -9.73 -8.64 11.25
C ASP A 227 -9.04 -9.72 10.38
N ARG A 228 -9.80 -10.37 9.51
CA ARG A 228 -9.27 -11.35 8.54
C ARG A 228 -8.17 -10.83 7.61
N PHE A 229 -8.00 -9.51 7.46
CA PHE A 229 -6.99 -8.88 6.62
C PHE A 229 -5.79 -8.38 7.45
N GLY A 230 -5.72 -8.73 8.74
CA GLY A 230 -4.66 -8.33 9.65
C GLY A 230 -4.73 -6.87 10.13
N ASN A 231 -5.84 -6.17 9.89
CA ASN A 231 -6.05 -4.81 10.37
C ASN A 231 -6.59 -4.83 11.81
N ASN A 232 -5.81 -4.26 12.72
CA ASN A 232 -6.23 -4.04 14.12
C ASN A 232 -7.01 -2.72 14.29
N ALA A 233 -7.43 -2.42 15.52
CA ALA A 233 -8.12 -1.17 15.86
C ALA A 233 -7.38 0.12 15.42
N LEU A 234 -6.04 0.12 15.44
CA LEU A 234 -5.24 1.27 15.02
C LEU A 234 -5.27 1.47 13.50
N HIS A 235 -5.23 0.39 12.71
CA HIS A 235 -5.40 0.45 11.26
C HIS A 235 -6.80 0.99 10.91
N MET A 236 -7.83 0.51 11.61
CA MET A 236 -9.20 0.98 11.41
C MET A 236 -9.36 2.47 11.73
N ALA A 237 -8.73 2.96 12.81
CA ALA A 237 -8.73 4.39 13.13
C ALA A 237 -8.04 5.23 12.03
N VAL A 238 -6.98 4.71 11.39
CA VAL A 238 -6.30 5.38 10.27
C VAL A 238 -7.17 5.43 9.02
N LEU A 239 -7.82 4.33 8.68
CA LEU A 239 -8.69 4.20 7.50
C LEU A 239 -9.85 5.21 7.52
N HIS A 240 -10.41 5.45 8.71
CA HIS A 240 -11.58 6.33 8.90
C HIS A 240 -11.24 7.75 9.41
N ASP A 241 -9.95 8.11 9.50
CA ASP A 241 -9.49 9.42 10.00
C ASP A 241 -9.98 9.78 11.43
N LEU A 242 -9.84 8.83 12.37
CA LEU A 242 -10.35 8.93 13.74
C LEU A 242 -9.22 9.01 14.79
N PRO A 243 -8.64 10.19 15.06
CA PRO A 243 -7.53 10.34 16.02
C PRO A 243 -7.96 10.03 17.47
N ASN A 244 -9.21 10.34 17.81
CA ASN A 244 -9.78 10.07 19.13
C ASN A 244 -9.94 8.56 19.40
N VAL A 245 -10.31 7.78 18.39
CA VAL A 245 -10.41 6.31 18.49
C VAL A 245 -9.02 5.70 18.60
N TYR A 246 -8.04 6.24 17.88
CA TYR A 246 -6.63 5.84 18.01
C TYR A 246 -6.13 6.05 19.44
N ASP A 247 -6.38 7.23 20.01
CA ASP A 247 -5.99 7.57 21.39
C ASP A 247 -6.69 6.68 22.42
N PHE A 248 -7.99 6.43 22.24
CA PHE A 248 -8.75 5.51 23.09
C PHE A 248 -8.17 4.09 23.06
N ALA A 249 -7.93 3.53 21.87
CA ALA A 249 -7.39 2.18 21.72
C ALA A 249 -6.00 2.06 22.39
N LEU A 250 -5.16 3.07 22.24
CA LEU A 250 -3.83 3.12 22.85
C LEU A 250 -3.92 3.18 24.38
N GLN A 251 -4.73 4.10 24.92
CA GLN A 251 -4.91 4.26 26.36
C GLN A 251 -5.52 3.01 27.00
N HIS A 252 -6.51 2.39 26.34
CA HIS A 252 -7.13 1.17 26.84
C HIS A 252 -6.14 0.00 26.85
N ALA A 253 -5.34 -0.17 25.79
CA ALA A 253 -4.27 -1.17 25.74
C ALA A 253 -3.21 -0.93 26.84
N MET A 254 -2.83 0.33 27.10
CA MET A 254 -1.91 0.69 28.18
C MET A 254 -2.49 0.35 29.56
N GLN A 255 -3.78 0.61 29.80
CA GLN A 255 -4.46 0.27 31.04
C GLN A 255 -4.48 -1.24 31.30
N LEU A 256 -4.78 -2.04 30.26
CA LEU A 256 -4.82 -3.50 30.38
C LEU A 256 -3.46 -4.14 30.67
N LEU A 257 -2.39 -3.53 30.14
CA LEU A 257 -1.01 -4.02 30.31
C LEU A 257 -0.28 -3.42 31.51
N SER A 258 -0.88 -2.43 32.18
CA SER A 258 -0.33 -1.84 33.40
C SER A 258 -0.46 -2.84 34.56
N PRO A 259 0.57 -2.96 35.42
CA PRO A 259 0.49 -3.83 36.59
C PRO A 259 -0.65 -3.36 37.52
N PRO A 260 -1.38 -4.29 38.18
CA PRO A 260 -2.36 -3.92 39.18
C PRO A 260 -1.63 -3.17 40.31
N GLY A 261 -1.94 -1.88 40.47
CA GLY A 261 -1.38 -1.07 41.55
C GLY A 261 -1.75 -1.65 42.93
N PRO A 262 -1.00 -1.31 44.00
CA PRO A 262 -1.35 -1.73 45.35
C PRO A 262 -2.79 -1.33 45.68
N GLN A 263 -3.61 -2.32 46.02
CA GLN A 263 -5.01 -2.18 46.40
C GLN A 263 -5.09 -1.35 47.68
N GLY A 264 -5.30 -0.04 47.54
CA GLY A 264 -5.38 0.88 48.68
C GLY A 264 -5.66 2.35 48.35
N ALA A 265 -5.73 2.74 47.07
CA ALA A 265 -5.96 4.14 46.67
C ALA A 265 -7.08 4.28 45.61
N ALA A 266 -8.14 3.47 45.71
CA ALA A 266 -9.29 3.55 44.81
C ALA A 266 -10.24 4.74 45.09
N GLY A 267 -9.91 5.62 46.05
CA GLY A 267 -10.77 6.74 46.46
C GLY A 267 -10.36 8.14 45.99
N GLU A 268 -9.11 8.40 45.58
CA GLU A 268 -8.61 9.78 45.44
C GLU A 268 -7.97 10.16 44.09
N ARG A 269 -7.90 9.26 43.10
CA ARG A 269 -7.36 9.58 41.75
C ARG A 269 -8.43 10.00 40.73
N ALA A 270 -9.58 10.48 41.17
CA ALA A 270 -10.61 11.04 40.28
C ALA A 270 -10.50 12.57 40.07
N GLY A 271 -9.39 13.20 40.49
CA GLY A 271 -9.27 14.66 40.56
C GLY A 271 -8.10 15.33 39.83
N SER A 272 -7.26 14.62 39.07
CA SER A 272 -6.17 15.24 38.28
C SER A 272 -6.36 14.98 36.78
N ASN A 273 -7.17 15.81 36.15
CA ASN A 273 -7.64 15.68 34.76
C ASN A 273 -6.58 15.98 33.67
N ASP A 274 -5.27 15.96 33.94
CA ASP A 274 -4.30 16.53 32.99
C ASP A 274 -2.98 15.75 32.76
N SER A 275 -2.88 14.49 33.19
CA SER A 275 -1.75 13.64 32.82
C SER A 275 -2.22 12.35 32.16
N THR A 276 -2.61 12.45 30.89
CA THR A 276 -2.63 11.25 30.04
C THR A 276 -1.20 10.70 30.01
N ASP A 277 -0.97 9.56 30.65
CA ASP A 277 0.34 8.91 30.69
C ASP A 277 0.84 8.77 29.25
N SER A 278 1.99 9.36 28.95
CA SER A 278 2.52 9.33 27.58
C SER A 278 2.89 7.89 27.21
N LEU A 279 2.72 7.51 25.94
CA LEU A 279 3.06 6.17 25.45
C LEU A 279 4.49 5.79 25.84
N PHE A 280 5.41 6.75 25.73
CA PHE A 280 6.81 6.55 26.08
C PHE A 280 7.01 6.28 27.56
N ASP A 281 6.37 7.04 28.44
CA ASP A 281 6.50 6.83 29.88
C ASP A 281 5.96 5.47 30.30
N PHE A 282 4.87 5.02 29.65
CA PHE A 282 4.36 3.66 29.81
C PHE A 282 5.36 2.60 29.31
N MET A 283 5.87 2.72 28.08
CA MET A 283 6.82 1.76 27.51
C MET A 283 8.10 1.64 28.36
N LYS A 284 8.53 2.73 28.98
CA LYS A 284 9.66 2.75 29.92
C LYS A 284 9.36 2.03 31.23
N ARG A 285 8.13 2.15 31.75
CA ARG A 285 7.69 1.56 33.04
C ARG A 285 7.18 0.12 32.95
N ALA A 286 6.68 -0.30 31.78
CA ALA A 286 6.03 -1.60 31.58
C ALA A 286 6.95 -2.80 31.95
N GLY A 287 6.41 -4.00 32.21
CA GLY A 287 7.21 -5.23 32.26
C GLY A 287 7.63 -5.70 30.86
N ASP A 288 8.56 -6.66 30.73
CA ASP A 288 9.03 -7.14 29.42
C ASP A 288 7.89 -7.73 28.57
N GLY A 289 7.01 -8.54 29.16
CA GLY A 289 5.84 -9.09 28.46
C GLY A 289 4.81 -8.04 28.03
N ALA A 290 4.57 -7.02 28.88
CA ALA A 290 3.69 -5.90 28.55
C ALA A 290 4.27 -5.02 27.44
N TYR A 291 5.58 -4.78 27.47
CA TYR A 291 6.30 -4.09 26.41
C TYR A 291 6.17 -4.84 25.08
N ASP A 292 6.43 -6.15 25.06
CA ASP A 292 6.38 -6.96 23.85
C ASP A 292 4.98 -7.01 23.23
N THR A 293 3.95 -7.09 24.08
CA THR A 293 2.55 -7.09 23.62
C THR A 293 2.14 -5.73 23.05
N MET A 294 2.53 -4.63 23.71
CA MET A 294 2.27 -3.27 23.20
C MET A 294 3.06 -3.00 21.91
N HIS A 295 4.33 -3.40 21.86
CA HIS A 295 5.16 -3.25 20.66
C HIS A 295 4.58 -4.06 19.49
N ALA A 296 4.15 -5.29 19.72
CA ALA A 296 3.45 -6.10 18.71
C ALA A 296 2.16 -5.44 18.24
N PHE A 297 1.37 -4.83 19.14
CA PHE A 297 0.15 -4.11 18.78
C PHE A 297 0.41 -2.89 17.89
N LEU A 298 1.44 -2.10 18.19
CA LEU A 298 1.82 -0.92 17.41
C LEU A 298 2.44 -1.29 16.05
N MET A 299 3.24 -2.35 16.01
CA MET A 299 3.98 -2.80 14.82
C MET A 299 3.27 -3.92 14.06
N GLN A 300 2.03 -4.25 14.43
CA GLN A 300 1.19 -5.19 13.71
C GLN A 300 1.11 -4.76 12.25
N ARG A 301 1.32 -5.71 11.33
CA ARG A 301 1.18 -5.49 9.90
C ARG A 301 -0.10 -6.17 9.40
N ASN A 302 -0.75 -5.53 8.44
CA ASN A 302 -1.87 -6.11 7.71
C ASN A 302 -1.39 -7.02 6.56
N GLU A 303 -2.32 -7.61 5.80
CA GLU A 303 -2.03 -8.43 4.62
C GLU A 303 -1.24 -7.67 3.53
N ASP A 304 -1.41 -6.34 3.44
CA ASP A 304 -0.62 -5.46 2.56
C ASP A 304 0.81 -5.19 3.11
N GLU A 305 1.18 -5.82 4.23
CA GLU A 305 2.43 -5.65 4.98
C GLU A 305 2.65 -4.23 5.54
N LEU A 306 1.58 -3.45 5.73
CA LEU A 306 1.61 -2.09 6.25
C LEU A 306 1.23 -2.08 7.75
N THR A 307 1.98 -1.31 8.52
CA THR A 307 1.65 -0.86 9.89
C THR A 307 0.65 0.31 9.86
N PRO A 308 0.08 0.73 11.00
CA PRO A 308 -0.81 1.90 11.03
C PRO A 308 -0.14 3.19 10.51
N LEU A 309 1.15 3.40 10.81
CA LEU A 309 1.90 4.58 10.34
C LEU A 309 2.17 4.52 8.83
N SER A 310 2.62 3.38 8.32
CA SER A 310 2.88 3.20 6.89
C SER A 310 1.59 3.15 6.06
N LEU A 311 0.47 2.69 6.65
CA LEU A 311 -0.87 2.76 6.06
C LEU A 311 -1.36 4.21 5.96
N ALA A 312 -1.16 5.03 7.00
CA ALA A 312 -1.51 6.46 6.94
C ALA A 312 -0.74 7.18 5.81
N ALA A 313 0.54 6.84 5.65
CA ALA A 313 1.36 7.30 4.53
C ALA A 313 0.87 6.76 3.18
N ALA A 314 0.48 5.49 3.10
CA ALA A 314 -0.04 4.88 1.88
C ALA A 314 -1.36 5.50 1.42
N ILE A 315 -2.28 5.81 2.32
CA ILE A 315 -3.57 6.43 1.97
C ILE A 315 -3.41 7.94 1.67
N GLY A 316 -2.32 8.56 2.14
CA GLY A 316 -2.13 10.01 2.07
C GLY A 316 -2.97 10.74 3.11
N ASN A 317 -3.23 10.12 4.28
CA ASN A 317 -3.92 10.77 5.39
C ASN A 317 -2.91 11.55 6.25
N GLY A 318 -2.70 12.82 5.90
CA GLY A 318 -1.77 13.72 6.59
C GLY A 318 -2.10 13.95 8.06
N ARG A 319 -3.39 13.97 8.42
CA ARG A 319 -3.85 14.22 9.79
C ARG A 319 -3.50 13.05 10.71
N MET A 320 -3.91 11.84 10.34
CA MET A 320 -3.56 10.64 11.11
C MET A 320 -2.05 10.38 11.14
N PHE A 321 -1.36 10.59 10.02
CA PHE A 321 0.10 10.44 9.99
C PHE A 321 0.79 11.39 10.98
N GLY A 322 0.39 12.67 11.01
CA GLY A 322 0.90 13.66 11.97
C GLY A 322 0.55 13.29 13.41
N HIS A 323 -0.69 12.86 13.65
CA HIS A 323 -1.17 12.44 14.98
C HIS A 323 -0.40 11.25 15.55
N ILE A 324 -0.22 10.19 14.75
CA ILE A 324 0.55 9.00 15.15
C ILE A 324 2.00 9.38 15.44
N LEU A 325 2.60 10.21 14.57
CA LEU A 325 3.98 10.63 14.75
C LEU A 325 4.14 11.46 16.02
N GLN A 326 3.22 12.37 16.32
CA GLN A 326 3.22 13.16 17.57
C GLN A 326 3.12 12.25 18.80
N ARG A 327 2.24 11.24 18.78
CA ARG A 327 2.12 10.26 19.88
C ARG A 327 3.36 9.39 20.08
N ALA A 328 4.09 9.10 19.00
CA ALA A 328 5.33 8.33 19.03
C ALA A 328 6.57 9.19 19.37
N THR A 329 6.46 10.52 19.25
CA THR A 329 7.56 11.47 19.46
C THR A 329 7.73 11.78 20.93
N THR A 330 8.98 11.85 21.41
CA THR A 330 9.30 12.16 22.80
C THR A 330 10.00 13.50 22.91
N VAL A 331 9.82 14.19 24.04
CA VAL A 331 10.52 15.45 24.30
C VAL A 331 11.87 15.15 24.93
N ALA A 332 12.95 15.59 24.29
CA ALA A 332 14.31 15.44 24.77
C ALA A 332 14.62 16.49 25.85
N TRP A 333 14.40 17.76 25.51
CA TRP A 333 14.59 18.91 26.39
C TRP A 333 13.76 20.10 25.90
N ARG A 334 13.51 21.05 26.78
CA ARG A 334 12.87 22.33 26.47
C ARG A 334 13.71 23.46 27.04
N TYR A 335 13.98 24.48 26.24
CA TYR A 335 14.74 25.66 26.63
C TYR A 335 14.09 26.92 26.05
N GLY A 336 13.35 27.64 26.90
CA GLY A 336 12.54 28.78 26.48
C GLY A 336 11.54 28.37 25.38
N PRO A 337 11.52 29.06 24.21
CA PRO A 337 10.63 28.73 23.11
C PRO A 337 11.09 27.52 22.28
N ILE A 338 12.30 27.01 22.51
CA ILE A 338 12.87 25.90 21.74
C ILE A 338 12.59 24.59 22.47
N THR A 339 11.98 23.65 21.75
CA THR A 339 11.73 22.29 22.22
C THR A 339 12.46 21.31 21.31
N ALA A 340 13.33 20.49 21.88
CA ALA A 340 13.94 19.38 21.16
C ALA A 340 13.12 18.12 21.36
N VAL A 341 12.83 17.45 20.26
CA VAL A 341 12.04 16.23 20.22
C VAL A 341 12.78 15.11 19.51
N HIS A 342 12.53 13.88 19.94
CA HIS A 342 13.06 12.66 19.36
C HIS A 342 11.95 11.90 18.65
N VAL A 343 12.07 11.83 17.32
CA VAL A 343 11.13 11.09 16.48
C VAL A 343 11.72 9.70 16.19
N PRO A 344 11.02 8.59 16.49
CA PRO A 344 11.54 7.25 16.23
C PRO A 344 11.74 7.02 14.72
N LEU A 345 12.87 6.43 14.34
CA LEU A 345 13.15 6.10 12.94
C LEU A 345 12.57 4.76 12.50
N LEU A 346 12.33 3.84 13.44
CA LEU A 346 11.74 2.54 13.14
C LEU A 346 10.38 2.73 12.47
N ASP A 347 10.15 2.03 11.36
CA ASP A 347 8.93 2.07 10.54
C ASP A 347 8.67 3.40 9.79
N LEU A 348 9.18 4.53 10.28
CA LEU A 348 9.21 5.81 9.56
C LEU A 348 10.22 5.77 8.39
N GLU A 349 11.47 5.40 8.67
CA GLU A 349 12.57 5.35 7.69
C GLU A 349 13.33 4.04 7.73
N GLN A 350 13.65 3.55 8.92
CA GLN A 350 14.36 2.30 9.12
C GLN A 350 13.40 1.14 8.85
N PRO A 351 13.65 0.31 7.83
CA PRO A 351 12.82 -0.85 7.55
C PRO A 351 13.06 -1.94 8.58
N ILE A 352 12.01 -2.69 8.87
CA ILE A 352 12.15 -4.00 9.51
C ILE A 352 12.66 -4.97 8.43
N PRO A 353 13.79 -5.67 8.65
CA PRO A 353 14.32 -6.62 7.68
C PRO A 353 13.34 -7.77 7.48
N ARG A 354 13.18 -8.22 6.23
CA ARG A 354 12.48 -9.48 5.94
C ARG A 354 13.42 -10.65 6.24
N PRO A 355 12.89 -11.82 6.61
CA PRO A 355 13.67 -13.05 6.57
C PRO A 355 14.25 -13.23 5.17
N ASP A 356 15.51 -13.66 5.07
CA ASP A 356 16.12 -13.92 3.77
C ASP A 356 15.36 -15.07 3.08
N PRO A 357 15.02 -14.94 1.79
CA PRO A 357 14.38 -16.00 1.05
C PRO A 357 15.34 -17.18 0.88
N ASP A 358 14.83 -18.38 1.10
CA ASP A 358 15.58 -19.61 0.90
C ASP A 358 15.69 -19.94 -0.61
N PHE A 359 16.83 -19.61 -1.23
CA PHE A 359 17.08 -19.89 -2.66
C PHE A 359 17.50 -21.35 -2.93
N GLY A 360 17.43 -22.22 -1.91
CA GLY A 360 17.77 -23.64 -2.02
C GLY A 360 19.16 -23.87 -2.64
N ARG A 361 19.22 -24.53 -3.80
CA ARG A 361 20.48 -24.87 -4.49
C ARG A 361 21.25 -23.65 -5.03
N PHE A 362 20.60 -22.50 -5.20
CA PHE A 362 21.23 -21.28 -5.71
C PHE A 362 21.74 -20.35 -4.59
N GLN A 363 21.62 -20.74 -3.31
CA GLN A 363 22.05 -19.92 -2.16
C GLN A 363 23.54 -19.56 -2.22
N VAL A 364 24.40 -20.46 -2.68
CA VAL A 364 25.85 -20.23 -2.78
C VAL A 364 26.16 -19.13 -3.80
N VAL A 365 25.48 -19.18 -4.96
CA VAL A 365 25.63 -18.17 -6.01
C VAL A 365 25.14 -16.82 -5.51
N HIS A 366 23.97 -16.79 -4.86
CA HIS A 366 23.44 -15.59 -4.23
C HIS A 366 24.39 -15.01 -3.17
N ALA A 367 25.00 -15.85 -2.33
CA ALA A 367 25.93 -15.41 -1.29
C ALA A 367 27.22 -14.78 -1.86
N VAL A 368 27.77 -15.36 -2.93
CA VAL A 368 28.95 -14.80 -3.63
C VAL A 368 28.63 -13.42 -4.22
N PHE A 369 27.46 -13.28 -4.87
CA PHE A 369 27.05 -11.99 -5.42
C PHE A 369 26.70 -10.97 -4.32
N ALA A 370 26.04 -11.39 -3.25
CA ALA A 370 25.71 -10.53 -2.11
C ALA A 370 26.96 -10.02 -1.37
N ALA A 371 28.09 -10.73 -1.47
CA ALA A 371 29.38 -10.31 -0.93
C ALA A 371 30.09 -9.25 -1.79
N LEU A 372 29.60 -8.92 -3.00
CA LEU A 372 30.19 -7.87 -3.82
C LEU A 372 30.14 -6.52 -3.11
N PRO A 373 31.22 -5.72 -3.17
CA PRO A 373 31.22 -4.41 -2.54
C PRO A 373 30.30 -3.44 -3.30
N TYR A 374 29.65 -2.56 -2.55
CA TYR A 374 29.01 -1.36 -3.11
C TYR A 374 30.04 -0.58 -3.96
N PRO A 375 29.72 -0.14 -5.19
CA PRO A 375 28.38 -0.01 -5.82
C PRO A 375 27.97 -1.16 -6.76
N LEU A 376 28.75 -2.25 -6.82
CA LEU A 376 28.50 -3.39 -7.70
C LEU A 376 27.59 -4.46 -7.06
N ALA A 377 27.36 -4.35 -5.75
CA ALA A 377 26.46 -5.21 -5.00
C ALA A 377 25.07 -5.32 -5.66
N PRO A 378 24.46 -6.52 -5.67
CA PRO A 378 23.07 -6.69 -6.06
C PRO A 378 22.15 -5.84 -5.18
N LYS A 379 21.01 -5.45 -5.76
CA LYS A 379 19.88 -4.93 -4.97
C LYS A 379 19.44 -6.10 -4.06
N GLY A 380 19.68 -5.99 -2.75
CA GLY A 380 19.33 -6.99 -1.75
C GLY A 380 17.82 -7.15 -1.55
N THR A 381 17.44 -8.02 -0.61
CA THR A 381 16.06 -8.22 -0.19
C THR A 381 15.49 -6.91 0.33
N ARG A 382 14.39 -6.44 -0.28
CA ARG A 382 13.72 -5.22 0.19
C ARG A 382 13.10 -5.53 1.55
N GLY A 383 13.42 -4.72 2.56
CA GLY A 383 12.67 -4.74 3.81
C GLY A 383 11.18 -4.42 3.59
N TYR A 384 10.39 -4.47 4.66
CA TYR A 384 9.03 -3.96 4.58
C TYR A 384 9.03 -2.47 4.19
N LYS A 385 8.05 -2.04 3.39
CA LYS A 385 7.95 -0.65 2.92
C LYS A 385 7.77 0.26 4.14
N THR A 386 8.66 1.22 4.31
CA THR A 386 8.58 2.20 5.40
C THR A 386 7.64 3.33 5.06
N ALA A 387 7.18 4.07 6.06
CA ALA A 387 6.26 5.17 5.83
C ALA A 387 6.86 6.23 4.86
N ALA A 388 8.15 6.54 4.97
CA ALA A 388 8.83 7.42 4.03
C ALA A 388 8.86 6.88 2.59
N GLN A 389 9.04 5.57 2.41
CA GLN A 389 8.95 4.94 1.08
C GLN A 389 7.51 4.95 0.54
N CYS A 390 6.51 4.75 1.41
CA CYS A 390 5.11 4.83 1.04
C CYS A 390 4.73 6.23 0.52
N LEU A 391 5.22 7.30 1.17
CA LEU A 391 5.01 8.69 0.74
C LEU A 391 5.64 9.00 -0.63
N CYS A 392 6.75 8.34 -0.96
CA CYS A 392 7.48 8.58 -2.20
C CYS A 392 7.03 7.66 -3.35
N SER A 393 6.07 6.76 -3.10
CA SER A 393 5.57 5.81 -4.10
C SER A 393 4.35 6.33 -4.86
N VAL A 394 4.26 5.96 -6.13
CA VAL A 394 3.11 6.24 -7.02
C VAL A 394 2.17 5.02 -7.10
N GLU A 395 2.56 3.87 -6.54
CA GLU A 395 1.81 2.61 -6.62
C GLU A 395 0.56 2.58 -5.70
N PRO A 396 -0.47 1.79 -6.06
CA PRO A 396 -1.50 1.35 -5.12
C PRO A 396 -0.87 0.42 -4.08
N LEU A 397 -0.59 0.94 -2.90
CA LEU A 397 0.10 0.20 -1.84
C LEU A 397 -0.84 -0.62 -0.95
N SER A 398 -2.12 -0.28 -0.89
CA SER A 398 -3.12 -1.00 -0.09
C SER A 398 -4.31 -1.42 -0.94
N GLY A 399 -4.85 -2.61 -0.67
CA GLY A 399 -6.10 -3.11 -1.25
C GLY A 399 -7.33 -2.29 -0.86
N THR A 400 -7.21 -1.39 0.11
CA THR A 400 -8.27 -0.43 0.51
C THR A 400 -8.43 0.74 -0.46
N LEU A 401 -7.43 1.00 -1.31
CA LEU A 401 -7.48 2.08 -2.29
C LEU A 401 -8.27 1.64 -3.53
N SER A 402 -9.07 2.55 -4.08
CA SER A 402 -9.70 2.34 -5.37
C SER A 402 -8.64 2.18 -6.47
N SER A 403 -8.86 1.25 -7.39
CA SER A 403 -8.01 1.06 -8.57
C SER A 403 -8.23 2.11 -9.66
N GLU A 404 -9.13 3.09 -9.44
CA GLU A 404 -9.40 4.14 -10.42
C GLU A 404 -8.22 5.12 -10.56
N PRO A 405 -7.76 5.43 -11.80
CA PRO A 405 -6.62 6.29 -12.03
C PRO A 405 -6.76 7.71 -11.45
N SER A 406 -7.95 8.29 -11.50
CA SER A 406 -8.25 9.62 -10.95
C SER A 406 -8.11 9.67 -9.43
N ALA A 407 -8.65 8.65 -8.74
CA ALA A 407 -8.54 8.50 -7.30
C ALA A 407 -7.08 8.31 -6.88
N MET A 408 -6.30 7.52 -7.63
CA MET A 408 -4.87 7.34 -7.36
C MET A 408 -4.08 8.64 -7.51
N GLN A 409 -4.37 9.44 -8.54
CA GLN A 409 -3.71 10.74 -8.72
C GLN A 409 -3.97 11.67 -7.54
N ALA A 410 -5.19 11.70 -7.01
CA ALA A 410 -5.52 12.48 -5.81
C ALA A 410 -4.73 12.00 -4.57
N VAL A 411 -4.57 10.68 -4.39
CA VAL A 411 -3.76 10.10 -3.31
C VAL A 411 -2.28 10.49 -3.46
N VAL A 412 -1.72 10.43 -4.66
CA VAL A 412 -0.32 10.81 -4.90
C VAL A 412 -0.09 12.29 -4.58
N VAL A 413 -1.02 13.19 -4.94
CA VAL A 413 -0.93 14.61 -4.57
C VAL A 413 -0.88 14.77 -3.05
N LYS A 414 -1.77 14.10 -2.32
CA LYS A 414 -1.77 14.12 -0.84
C LYS A 414 -0.46 13.59 -0.25
N ARG A 415 0.08 12.48 -0.78
CA ARG A 415 1.38 11.92 -0.35
C ARG A 415 2.52 12.92 -0.55
N LEU A 416 2.56 13.62 -1.69
CA LEU A 416 3.56 14.64 -1.98
C LEU A 416 3.42 15.87 -1.07
N GLU A 417 2.20 16.26 -0.70
CA GLU A 417 1.98 17.33 0.29
C GLU A 417 2.53 16.95 1.67
N MET A 418 2.37 15.70 2.08
CA MET A 418 2.90 15.20 3.35
C MET A 418 4.44 15.21 3.42
N LEU A 419 5.16 15.24 2.28
CA LEU A 419 6.63 15.43 2.28
C LEU A 419 7.04 16.81 2.79
N LYS A 420 6.12 17.79 2.84
CA LYS A 420 6.35 19.11 3.40
C LYS A 420 6.35 19.12 4.93
N LEU A 421 5.83 18.06 5.58
CA LEU A 421 5.85 17.92 7.04
C LEU A 421 7.30 18.04 7.55
N LEU A 422 7.50 18.82 8.60
CA LEU A 422 8.82 19.18 9.11
C LEU A 422 9.67 17.94 9.41
N SER A 423 9.07 16.91 10.01
CA SER A 423 9.74 15.65 10.37
C SER A 423 10.28 14.92 9.14
N VAL A 424 9.44 14.73 8.13
CA VAL A 424 9.81 14.05 6.88
C VAL A 424 10.82 14.87 6.09
N LYS A 425 10.61 16.19 5.98
CA LYS A 425 11.52 17.10 5.27
C LYS A 425 12.91 17.11 5.89
N LEU A 426 13.00 17.23 7.22
CA LEU A 426 14.27 17.25 7.94
C LEU A 426 14.97 15.89 7.88
N LEU A 427 14.22 14.79 8.02
CA LEU A 427 14.71 13.43 7.87
C LEU A 427 15.38 13.24 6.50
N LEU A 428 14.66 13.53 5.41
CA LEU A 428 15.18 13.36 4.04
C LEU A 428 16.39 14.28 3.78
N HIS A 429 16.37 15.49 4.33
CA HIS A 429 17.49 16.42 4.21
C HIS A 429 18.75 15.91 4.94
N LYS A 430 18.63 15.51 6.21
CA LYS A 430 19.73 14.97 7.01
C LYS A 430 20.27 13.68 6.38
N LYS A 431 19.39 12.77 5.98
CA LYS A 431 19.74 11.51 5.29
C LYS A 431 20.58 11.76 4.03
N TRP A 432 20.16 12.71 3.19
CA TRP A 432 20.91 13.10 1.99
C TRP A 432 22.27 13.73 2.32
N LYS A 433 22.30 14.66 3.28
CA LYS A 433 23.52 15.41 3.63
C LYS A 433 24.62 14.50 4.19
N TYR A 434 24.29 13.60 5.11
CA TYR A 434 25.28 12.82 5.86
C TYR A 434 25.66 11.48 5.21
N VAL A 435 24.73 10.85 4.49
CA VAL A 435 24.94 9.50 3.92
C VAL A 435 24.77 9.51 2.40
N GLY A 436 23.65 10.07 1.92
CA GLY A 436 23.22 9.95 0.53
C GLY A 436 24.17 10.54 -0.48
N LYS A 437 24.58 11.80 -0.29
CA LYS A 437 25.44 12.53 -1.23
C LYS A 437 26.75 11.80 -1.51
N ARG A 438 27.39 11.26 -0.47
CA ARG A 438 28.67 10.54 -0.61
C ARG A 438 28.50 9.22 -1.38
N ARG A 439 27.50 8.42 -1.03
CA ARG A 439 27.23 7.13 -1.71
C ARG A 439 26.84 7.37 -3.18
N PHE A 440 25.95 8.32 -3.41
CA PHE A 440 25.51 8.70 -4.75
C PHE A 440 26.67 9.16 -5.65
N LEU A 441 27.56 10.03 -5.14
CA LEU A 441 28.74 10.48 -5.88
C LEU A 441 29.74 9.34 -6.15
N ALA A 442 29.91 8.40 -5.21
CA ALA A 442 30.74 7.21 -5.44
C ALA A 442 30.17 6.32 -6.55
N ARG A 443 28.84 6.12 -6.59
CA ARG A 443 28.16 5.40 -7.68
C ARG A 443 28.31 6.13 -9.02
N LEU A 444 28.17 7.46 -9.04
CA LEU A 444 28.40 8.26 -10.23
C LEU A 444 29.85 8.13 -10.73
N ALA A 445 30.84 8.24 -9.84
CA ALA A 445 32.24 8.11 -10.20
C ALA A 445 32.55 6.73 -10.81
N ALA A 446 32.08 5.64 -10.17
CA ALA A 446 32.22 4.29 -10.70
C ALA A 446 31.55 4.14 -12.07
N TYR A 447 30.38 4.76 -12.27
CA TYR A 447 29.68 4.73 -13.56
C TYR A 447 30.42 5.50 -14.66
N VAL A 448 31.00 6.66 -14.33
CA VAL A 448 31.84 7.43 -15.27
C VAL A 448 33.07 6.61 -15.68
N VAL A 449 33.70 5.89 -14.74
CA VAL A 449 34.82 4.98 -15.08
C VAL A 449 34.36 3.88 -16.03
N TYR A 450 33.22 3.24 -15.77
CA TYR A 450 32.62 2.26 -16.69
C TYR A 450 32.38 2.85 -18.09
N LEU A 451 31.83 4.06 -18.16
CA LEU A 451 31.55 4.74 -19.42
C LEU A 451 32.83 5.04 -20.20
N VAL A 452 33.89 5.49 -19.53
CA VAL A 452 35.20 5.73 -20.15
C VAL A 452 35.79 4.43 -20.70
N LEU A 453 35.73 3.34 -19.93
CA LEU A 453 36.19 2.02 -20.39
C LEU A 453 35.39 1.51 -21.58
N LEU A 454 34.06 1.68 -21.56
CA LEU A 454 33.18 1.28 -22.66
C LEU A 454 33.49 2.08 -23.94
N ASN A 455 33.69 3.39 -23.84
CA ASN A 455 34.09 4.20 -25.00
C ASN A 455 35.49 3.82 -25.50
N ALA A 456 36.45 3.55 -24.61
CA ALA A 456 37.77 3.10 -25.01
C ALA A 456 37.71 1.76 -25.77
N ALA A 457 36.84 0.84 -25.35
CA ALA A 457 36.61 -0.42 -26.03
C ALA A 457 36.00 -0.25 -27.43
N THR A 458 35.07 0.69 -27.62
CA THR A 458 34.39 0.90 -28.91
C THR A 458 35.14 1.79 -29.89
N LEU A 459 36.09 2.62 -29.43
CA LEU A 459 36.88 3.51 -30.30
C LEU A 459 37.95 2.77 -31.11
N VAL A 460 38.34 1.57 -30.68
CA VAL A 460 39.49 0.86 -31.26
C VAL A 460 39.03 -0.18 -32.27
N LYS A 461 39.59 -0.12 -33.50
CA LYS A 461 39.34 -1.14 -34.53
C LYS A 461 39.78 -2.52 -34.05
N GLN A 462 39.02 -3.55 -34.43
CA GLN A 462 39.28 -4.94 -34.06
C GLN A 462 40.69 -5.43 -34.49
N SER A 463 41.26 -4.84 -35.54
CA SER A 463 42.62 -5.13 -36.00
C SER A 463 43.71 -4.71 -35.00
N ALA A 464 43.44 -3.75 -34.12
CA ALA A 464 44.39 -3.28 -33.11
C ALA A 464 44.62 -4.31 -31.99
N TYR A 465 43.69 -5.22 -31.72
CA TYR A 465 43.92 -6.32 -30.77
C TYR A 465 45.09 -7.21 -31.21
N ARG A 466 45.30 -7.34 -32.52
CA ARG A 466 46.37 -8.16 -33.12
C ARG A 466 47.64 -7.37 -33.45
N THR A 467 47.51 -6.09 -33.80
CA THR A 467 48.63 -5.27 -34.33
C THR A 467 49.18 -4.24 -33.35
N ALA A 468 48.47 -3.90 -32.27
CA ALA A 468 48.96 -2.92 -31.30
C ALA A 468 50.07 -3.48 -30.41
N ARG A 469 50.81 -2.58 -29.74
CA ARG A 469 51.80 -2.95 -28.73
C ARG A 469 51.14 -3.82 -27.66
N LEU A 470 51.83 -4.88 -27.21
CA LEU A 470 51.32 -5.86 -26.24
C LEU A 470 50.60 -5.22 -25.04
N ARG A 471 51.15 -4.15 -24.46
CA ARG A 471 50.54 -3.43 -23.33
C ARG A 471 49.17 -2.82 -23.67
N ALA A 472 49.01 -2.27 -24.87
CA ALA A 472 47.75 -1.66 -25.31
C ALA A 472 46.68 -2.72 -25.62
N SER A 473 47.05 -3.82 -26.28
CA SER A 473 46.14 -4.93 -26.54
C SER A 473 45.66 -5.61 -25.25
N VAL A 474 46.55 -5.79 -24.27
CA VAL A 474 46.20 -6.31 -22.96
C VAL A 474 45.29 -5.34 -22.20
N ALA A 475 45.60 -4.04 -22.18
CA ALA A 475 44.77 -3.04 -21.52
C ALA A 475 43.34 -2.98 -22.11
N LEU A 476 43.23 -3.08 -23.43
CA LEU A 476 41.96 -3.06 -24.14
C LEU A 476 41.13 -4.33 -23.86
N GLY A 477 41.75 -5.50 -23.89
CA GLY A 477 41.10 -6.76 -23.50
C GLY A 477 40.64 -6.75 -22.03
N VAL A 478 41.42 -6.15 -21.13
CA VAL A 478 41.01 -5.95 -19.73
C VAL A 478 39.81 -5.00 -19.64
N ALA A 479 39.81 -3.88 -20.36
CA ALA A 479 38.68 -2.94 -20.36
C ALA A 479 37.38 -3.62 -20.83
N GLU A 480 37.42 -4.39 -21.93
CA GLU A 480 36.26 -5.12 -22.44
C GLU A 480 35.75 -6.18 -21.47
N THR A 481 36.66 -7.00 -20.91
CA THR A 481 36.28 -8.04 -19.95
C THR A 481 35.68 -7.45 -18.68
N VAL A 482 36.17 -6.30 -18.22
CA VAL A 482 35.58 -5.55 -17.10
C VAL A 482 34.19 -5.02 -17.46
N CYS A 483 34.03 -4.41 -18.65
CA CYS A 483 32.73 -3.91 -19.11
C CYS A 483 31.69 -5.03 -19.21
N LEU A 484 32.06 -6.17 -19.83
CA LEU A 484 31.20 -7.34 -19.96
C LEU A 484 30.90 -7.97 -18.59
N GLY A 485 31.88 -8.00 -17.68
CA GLY A 485 31.69 -8.49 -16.31
C GLY A 485 30.71 -7.62 -15.51
N ILE A 486 30.80 -6.30 -15.62
CA ILE A 486 29.84 -5.37 -14.99
C ILE A 486 28.44 -5.54 -15.60
N ALA A 487 28.35 -5.66 -16.94
CA ALA A 487 27.10 -5.93 -17.62
C ALA A 487 26.48 -7.28 -17.18
N ALA A 488 27.30 -8.31 -16.95
CA ALA A 488 26.84 -9.59 -16.45
C ALA A 488 26.27 -9.52 -15.04
N VAL A 489 26.98 -8.83 -14.13
CA VAL A 489 26.48 -8.61 -12.76
C VAL A 489 25.16 -7.85 -12.80
N LYS A 490 25.06 -6.79 -13.62
CA LYS A 490 23.82 -6.01 -13.76
C LYS A 490 22.69 -6.83 -14.36
N PHE A 491 22.94 -7.54 -15.45
CA PHE A 491 21.96 -8.41 -16.09
C PHE A 491 21.42 -9.47 -15.13
N MET A 492 22.30 -10.14 -14.37
CA MET A 492 21.89 -11.15 -13.39
C MET A 492 20.99 -10.54 -12.30
N ASN A 493 21.38 -9.37 -11.79
CA ASN A 493 20.64 -8.67 -10.74
C ASN A 493 19.22 -8.29 -11.20
N GLU A 494 19.09 -7.71 -12.39
CA GLU A 494 17.79 -7.30 -12.91
C GLU A 494 16.95 -8.51 -13.36
N SER A 495 17.57 -9.55 -13.93
CA SER A 495 16.85 -10.77 -14.36
C SER A 495 16.20 -11.50 -13.19
N ASN A 496 16.90 -11.60 -12.06
CA ASN A 496 16.36 -12.19 -10.84
C ASN A 496 15.13 -11.39 -10.34
N GLN A 497 15.17 -10.06 -10.41
CA GLN A 497 14.03 -9.23 -10.01
C GLN A 497 12.83 -9.39 -10.95
N LEU A 498 13.08 -9.49 -12.26
CA LEU A 498 12.06 -9.71 -13.26
C LEU A 498 11.35 -11.06 -13.07
N LEU A 499 12.09 -12.13 -12.76
CA LEU A 499 11.56 -13.48 -12.57
C LEU A 499 10.70 -13.60 -11.30
N PHE A 500 11.15 -13.05 -10.17
CA PHE A 500 10.42 -13.16 -8.91
C PHE A 500 9.28 -12.13 -8.79
N ASN A 501 9.42 -10.94 -9.37
CA ASN A 501 8.50 -9.82 -9.14
C ASN A 501 8.16 -9.03 -10.42
N PHE A 502 7.79 -9.72 -11.51
CA PHE A 502 7.45 -9.11 -12.80
C PHE A 502 6.45 -7.94 -12.71
N LYS A 503 5.40 -8.10 -11.88
CA LYS A 503 4.37 -7.08 -11.70
C LYS A 503 4.89 -5.82 -11.01
N SER A 504 5.80 -5.97 -10.04
CA SER A 504 6.42 -4.81 -9.36
C SER A 504 7.48 -4.17 -10.26
N TYR A 505 8.26 -4.97 -11.00
CA TYR A 505 9.28 -4.48 -11.92
C TYR A 505 8.70 -3.59 -13.04
N THR A 506 7.53 -3.97 -13.57
CA THR A 506 6.83 -3.19 -14.61
C THR A 506 6.02 -2.01 -14.06
N ALA A 507 5.72 -2.01 -12.76
CA ALA A 507 4.97 -0.94 -12.08
C ALA A 507 5.86 0.20 -11.54
N GLU A 508 7.17 -0.01 -11.40
CA GLU A 508 8.09 1.04 -10.97
C GLU A 508 8.05 2.24 -11.92
N SER A 509 7.98 3.45 -11.36
CA SER A 509 7.92 4.72 -12.08
C SER A 509 9.19 5.55 -11.86
N GLY A 510 9.33 6.64 -12.63
CA GLY A 510 10.40 7.63 -12.42
C GLY A 510 11.82 7.08 -12.58
N ALA A 511 12.66 7.28 -11.56
CA ALA A 511 14.07 6.92 -11.56
C ALA A 511 14.31 5.40 -11.54
N GLY A 512 13.43 4.63 -10.89
CA GLY A 512 13.53 3.16 -10.85
C GLY A 512 13.34 2.55 -12.24
N ARG A 513 12.30 2.98 -12.96
CA ARG A 513 12.06 2.58 -14.36
C ARG A 513 13.23 2.92 -15.26
N LEU A 514 13.80 4.12 -15.11
CA LEU A 514 14.96 4.55 -15.89
C LEU A 514 16.17 3.64 -15.64
N ASP A 515 16.45 3.31 -14.37
CA ASP A 515 17.55 2.40 -13.99
C ASP A 515 17.35 1.02 -14.61
N ASN A 516 16.17 0.45 -14.41
CA ASN A 516 15.78 -0.87 -14.88
C ASN A 516 15.85 -0.99 -16.43
N VAL A 517 15.22 -0.06 -17.16
CA VAL A 517 15.15 -0.10 -18.63
C VAL A 517 16.53 0.10 -19.26
N CYS A 518 17.29 1.11 -18.83
CA CYS A 518 18.58 1.41 -19.46
C CYS A 518 19.61 0.31 -19.17
N THR A 519 19.65 -0.21 -17.95
CA THR A 519 20.63 -1.24 -17.58
C THR A 519 20.33 -2.59 -18.21
N ILE A 520 19.05 -3.02 -18.30
CA ILE A 520 18.70 -4.26 -19.01
C ILE A 520 19.03 -4.13 -20.51
N ILE A 521 18.58 -3.06 -21.17
CA ILE A 521 18.80 -2.90 -22.61
C ILE A 521 20.31 -2.83 -22.90
N ALA A 522 21.06 -2.00 -22.18
CA ALA A 522 22.50 -1.93 -22.38
C ALA A 522 23.18 -3.28 -22.16
N SER A 523 22.83 -4.02 -21.11
CA SER A 523 23.46 -5.31 -20.81
C SER A 523 23.13 -6.38 -21.85
N VAL A 524 21.86 -6.49 -22.28
CA VAL A 524 21.42 -7.45 -23.31
C VAL A 524 22.14 -7.19 -24.63
N PHE A 525 22.20 -5.93 -25.07
CA PHE A 525 22.85 -5.57 -26.32
C PHE A 525 24.38 -5.74 -26.27
N LEU A 526 25.02 -5.56 -25.11
CA LEU A 526 26.44 -5.90 -24.92
C LEU A 526 26.70 -7.41 -25.04
N PHE A 527 25.81 -8.24 -24.50
CA PHE A 527 25.92 -9.69 -24.67
C PHE A 527 25.68 -10.14 -26.11
N LEU A 528 24.70 -9.54 -26.80
CA LEU A 528 24.47 -9.78 -28.23
C LEU A 528 25.69 -9.37 -29.07
N SER A 529 26.28 -8.21 -28.78
CA SER A 529 27.51 -7.75 -29.43
C SER A 529 28.67 -8.74 -29.23
N ALA A 530 28.90 -9.19 -27.99
CA ALA A 530 29.90 -10.21 -27.70
C ALA A 530 29.63 -11.57 -28.39
N GLY A 531 28.35 -11.96 -28.50
CA GLY A 531 27.93 -13.16 -29.22
C GLY A 531 28.15 -13.07 -30.73
N MET A 532 27.83 -11.92 -31.35
CA MET A 532 28.08 -11.68 -32.78
C MET A 532 29.58 -11.63 -33.09
N ARG A 533 30.38 -11.09 -32.17
CA ARG A 533 31.84 -11.14 -32.24
C ARG A 533 32.36 -12.57 -32.27
N ALA A 534 31.83 -13.43 -31.39
CA ALA A 534 32.20 -14.85 -31.36
C ALA A 534 31.80 -15.59 -32.65
N ALA A 535 30.73 -15.13 -33.32
CA ALA A 535 30.28 -15.64 -34.62
C ALA A 535 31.03 -15.04 -35.83
N GLY A 536 31.91 -14.04 -35.62
CA GLY A 536 32.65 -13.36 -36.69
C GLY A 536 31.83 -12.38 -37.54
N LEU A 537 30.68 -11.90 -37.04
CA LEU A 537 29.77 -11.01 -37.76
C LEU A 537 29.99 -9.53 -37.35
N GLU A 538 31.04 -8.91 -37.90
CA GLU A 538 31.50 -7.55 -37.52
C GLU A 538 30.41 -6.47 -37.67
N HIS A 539 29.62 -6.50 -38.76
CA HIS A 539 28.57 -5.49 -38.98
C HIS A 539 27.44 -5.53 -37.94
N LEU A 540 27.09 -6.72 -37.46
CA LEU A 540 26.03 -6.88 -36.44
C LEU A 540 26.56 -6.58 -35.05
N GLU A 541 27.83 -6.90 -34.78
CA GLU A 541 28.53 -6.51 -33.56
C GLU A 541 28.47 -5.00 -33.35
N ASP A 542 28.89 -4.22 -34.36
CA ASP A 542 28.90 -2.75 -34.33
C ASP A 542 27.49 -2.19 -34.12
N ALA A 543 26.48 -2.75 -34.80
CA ALA A 543 25.10 -2.33 -34.65
C ALA A 543 24.58 -2.53 -33.22
N PHE A 544 24.82 -3.69 -32.61
CA PHE A 544 24.39 -3.95 -31.24
C PHE A 544 25.19 -3.13 -30.22
N ALA A 545 26.50 -2.96 -30.42
CA ALA A 545 27.34 -2.12 -29.58
C ALA A 545 26.90 -0.64 -29.61
N ALA A 546 26.50 -0.12 -30.78
CA ALA A 546 26.00 1.24 -30.93
C ALA A 546 24.72 1.48 -30.10
N VAL A 547 23.77 0.53 -30.14
CA VAL A 547 22.55 0.60 -29.32
C VAL A 547 22.89 0.57 -27.82
N ALA A 548 23.77 -0.33 -27.40
CA ALA A 548 24.21 -0.41 -26.00
C ALA A 548 24.88 0.90 -25.52
N LEU A 549 25.66 1.55 -26.39
CA LEU A 549 26.33 2.81 -26.09
C LEU A 549 25.32 3.94 -25.88
N VAL A 550 24.30 4.06 -26.75
CA VAL A 550 23.24 5.06 -26.62
C VAL A 550 22.51 4.93 -25.28
N PHE A 551 22.08 3.72 -24.91
CA PHE A 551 21.40 3.49 -23.63
C PHE A 551 22.32 3.68 -22.41
N SER A 552 23.61 3.39 -22.55
CA SER A 552 24.60 3.69 -21.50
C SER A 552 24.74 5.20 -21.28
N TRP A 553 24.85 6.01 -22.33
CA TRP A 553 24.86 7.47 -22.17
C TRP A 553 23.53 8.02 -21.65
N PHE A 554 22.39 7.48 -22.10
CA PHE A 554 21.07 7.89 -21.62
C PHE A 554 20.89 7.62 -20.12
N TYR A 555 21.53 6.58 -19.59
CA TYR A 555 21.53 6.30 -18.15
C TYR A 555 22.17 7.43 -17.31
N LEU A 556 22.97 8.35 -17.88
CA LEU A 556 23.44 9.53 -17.13
C LEU A 556 22.29 10.41 -16.61
N PHE A 557 21.11 10.36 -17.23
CA PHE A 557 19.92 11.07 -16.75
C PHE A 557 19.49 10.59 -15.34
N PHE A 558 19.75 9.31 -15.01
CA PHE A 558 19.57 8.79 -13.65
C PHE A 558 20.39 9.58 -12.62
N PHE A 559 21.62 9.99 -12.97
CA PHE A 559 22.46 10.77 -12.08
C PHE A 559 22.08 12.25 -12.06
N LEU A 560 21.53 12.78 -13.15
CA LEU A 560 21.00 14.15 -13.18
C LEU A 560 19.78 14.34 -12.27
N LEU A 561 19.01 13.27 -12.01
CA LEU A 561 17.90 13.26 -11.04
C LEU A 561 18.36 13.56 -9.60
N GLY A 562 19.62 13.25 -9.23
CA GLY A 562 20.12 13.47 -7.87
C GLY A 562 20.34 14.93 -7.49
N PHE A 563 20.50 15.82 -8.48
CA PHE A 563 20.81 17.23 -8.25
C PHE A 563 19.55 18.10 -8.27
N ARG A 564 19.50 19.10 -7.39
CA ARG A 564 18.34 20.02 -7.25
C ARG A 564 18.12 20.89 -8.48
N SER A 565 19.18 21.28 -9.18
CA SER A 565 19.10 22.13 -10.37
C SER A 565 18.57 21.40 -11.60
N THR A 566 19.00 20.15 -11.82
CA THR A 566 18.66 19.39 -13.03
C THR A 566 17.51 18.40 -12.83
N GLY A 567 17.28 17.94 -11.61
CA GLY A 567 16.33 16.86 -11.33
C GLY A 567 14.88 17.15 -11.74
N PRO A 568 14.27 18.29 -11.32
CA PRO A 568 12.91 18.64 -11.74
C PRO A 568 12.76 18.71 -13.28
N PHE A 569 13.78 19.26 -13.97
CA PHE A 569 13.82 19.31 -15.42
C PHE A 569 13.87 17.92 -16.08
N VAL A 570 14.68 17.01 -15.54
CA VAL A 570 14.75 15.62 -16.04
C VAL A 570 13.40 14.90 -15.86
N ILE A 571 12.73 15.10 -14.72
CA ILE A 571 11.40 14.49 -14.47
C ILE A 571 10.38 14.98 -15.50
N MET A 572 10.41 16.27 -15.83
CA MET A 572 9.56 16.85 -16.86
C MET A 572 9.79 16.18 -18.23
N ILE A 573 11.04 16.03 -18.65
CA ILE A 573 11.40 15.35 -19.90
C ILE A 573 10.92 13.90 -19.91
N LEU A 574 11.18 13.13 -18.85
CA LEU A 574 10.81 11.71 -18.79
C LEU A 574 9.29 11.51 -18.80
N ASN A 575 8.54 12.42 -18.19
CA ASN A 575 7.08 12.39 -18.23
C ASN A 575 6.54 12.77 -19.61
N MET A 576 7.14 13.77 -20.26
CA MET A 576 6.80 14.14 -21.64
C MET A 576 7.01 12.95 -22.58
N ILE A 577 8.14 12.25 -22.48
CA ILE A 577 8.43 11.06 -23.31
C ILE A 577 7.43 9.93 -23.05
N ALA A 578 7.09 9.67 -21.79
CA ALA A 578 6.28 8.51 -21.44
C ALA A 578 4.79 8.67 -21.79
N ASN A 579 4.22 9.87 -21.58
CA ASN A 579 2.77 10.07 -21.71
C ASN A 579 2.39 10.92 -22.92
N ASP A 580 3.13 12.00 -23.20
CA ASP A 580 2.73 12.98 -24.21
C ASP A 580 3.23 12.59 -25.60
N ILE A 581 4.48 12.13 -25.70
CA ILE A 581 5.04 11.63 -26.97
C ILE A 581 4.28 10.39 -27.45
N VAL A 582 3.87 9.48 -26.57
CA VAL A 582 3.12 8.27 -26.97
C VAL A 582 1.77 8.64 -27.60
N ARG A 583 1.02 9.56 -26.97
CA ARG A 583 -0.24 10.08 -27.54
C ARG A 583 -0.01 10.80 -28.86
N PHE A 584 1.06 11.58 -28.95
CA PHE A 584 1.48 12.24 -30.19
C PHE A 584 1.81 11.23 -31.29
N ILE A 585 2.56 10.16 -30.99
CA ILE A 585 2.93 9.12 -31.97
C ILE A 585 1.68 8.51 -32.61
N TYR A 586 0.61 8.25 -31.85
CA TYR A 586 -0.62 7.71 -32.42
C TYR A 586 -1.26 8.65 -33.45
N VAL A 587 -1.35 9.95 -33.14
CA VAL A 587 -1.89 10.96 -34.06
C VAL A 587 -0.96 11.15 -35.25
N TYR A 588 0.35 11.20 -35.01
CA TYR A 588 1.37 11.38 -36.03
C TYR A 588 1.42 10.22 -37.02
N VAL A 589 1.35 8.96 -36.56
CA VAL A 589 1.36 7.77 -37.43
C VAL A 589 0.15 7.78 -38.37
N ALA A 590 -1.04 8.17 -37.89
CA ALA A 590 -2.23 8.27 -38.74
C ALA A 590 -2.04 9.31 -39.86
N VAL A 591 -1.52 10.49 -39.52
CA VAL A 591 -1.19 11.54 -40.49
C VAL A 591 -0.11 11.08 -41.46
N LEU A 592 0.99 10.51 -40.95
CA LEU A 592 2.13 10.03 -41.72
C LEU A 592 1.70 9.00 -42.78
N VAL A 593 0.94 7.97 -42.38
CA VAL A 593 0.49 6.92 -43.29
C VAL A 593 -0.47 7.48 -44.34
N GLY A 594 -1.40 8.35 -43.95
CA GLY A 594 -2.35 8.97 -44.88
C GLY A 594 -1.66 9.81 -45.96
N PHE A 595 -0.73 10.68 -45.56
CA PHE A 595 0.02 11.51 -46.51
C PHE A 595 1.02 10.70 -47.34
N ALA A 596 1.68 9.70 -46.75
CA ALA A 596 2.58 8.82 -47.49
C ALA A 596 1.84 8.00 -48.57
N GLN A 597 0.65 7.48 -48.26
CA GLN A 597 -0.18 6.75 -49.22
C GLN A 597 -0.70 7.68 -50.34
N ALA A 598 -1.09 8.91 -50.00
CA ALA A 598 -1.53 9.90 -50.98
C ALA A 598 -0.39 10.30 -51.93
N LEU A 599 0.82 10.55 -51.41
CA LEU A 599 1.99 10.86 -52.23
C LEU A 599 2.45 9.67 -53.08
N TYR A 600 2.39 8.44 -52.54
CA TYR A 600 2.65 7.22 -53.30
C TYR A 600 1.71 7.08 -54.52
N LEU A 601 0.42 7.42 -54.36
CA LEU A 601 -0.53 7.36 -55.46
C LEU A 601 -0.24 8.41 -56.54
N VAL A 602 0.05 9.65 -56.11
CA VAL A 602 0.24 10.80 -57.00
C VAL A 602 1.58 10.74 -57.76
N GLN A 603 2.65 10.34 -57.07
CA GLN A 603 4.00 10.35 -57.64
C GLN A 603 4.41 9.00 -58.24
N ASP A 604 4.14 7.90 -57.52
CA ASP A 604 4.68 6.58 -57.88
C ASP A 604 3.66 5.70 -58.62
N GLY A 605 2.41 6.15 -58.78
CA GLY A 605 1.44 5.50 -59.68
C GLY A 605 1.17 4.03 -59.38
N ARG A 606 1.30 3.61 -58.11
CA ARG A 606 1.20 2.21 -57.63
C ARG A 606 2.39 1.30 -57.97
N ALA A 607 3.61 1.84 -58.07
CA ALA A 607 4.83 1.10 -58.41
C ALA A 607 5.37 0.11 -57.36
N GLY A 608 4.58 -0.30 -56.37
CA GLY A 608 4.91 -1.36 -55.41
C GLY A 608 5.17 -0.89 -53.97
N ALA A 609 5.23 -1.84 -53.03
CA ALA A 609 5.35 -1.57 -51.60
C ALA A 609 6.67 -0.87 -51.23
N ASP A 610 7.78 -1.18 -51.91
CA ASP A 610 9.10 -0.57 -51.62
C ASP A 610 9.09 0.95 -51.81
N ARG A 611 8.33 1.44 -52.80
CA ARG A 611 8.16 2.88 -53.03
C ARG A 611 7.33 3.53 -51.93
N LEU A 612 6.28 2.87 -51.44
CA LEU A 612 5.52 3.35 -50.29
C LEU A 612 6.39 3.42 -49.02
N LEU A 613 7.21 2.41 -48.75
CA LEU A 613 8.17 2.44 -47.64
C LEU A 613 9.20 3.56 -47.79
N TYR A 614 9.69 3.79 -49.02
CA TYR A 614 10.57 4.92 -49.30
C TYR A 614 9.89 6.26 -48.99
N ARG A 615 8.63 6.46 -49.40
CA ARG A 615 7.86 7.68 -49.09
C ARG A 615 7.62 7.84 -47.59
N LEU A 616 7.26 6.77 -46.88
CA LEU A 616 7.14 6.78 -45.42
C LEU A 616 8.46 7.23 -44.77
N ARG A 617 9.59 6.67 -45.18
CA ARG A 617 10.92 7.05 -44.66
C ARG A 617 11.25 8.51 -44.90
N VAL A 618 11.03 9.02 -46.12
CA VAL A 618 11.31 10.41 -46.46
C VAL A 618 10.40 11.36 -45.69
N LEU A 619 9.10 11.05 -45.54
CA LEU A 619 8.17 11.87 -44.77
C LEU A 619 8.54 11.90 -43.28
N VAL A 620 8.95 10.77 -42.69
CA VAL A 620 9.42 10.75 -41.31
C VAL A 620 10.59 11.72 -41.11
N ILE A 621 11.58 11.67 -41.99
CA ILE A 621 12.74 12.56 -41.92
C ILE A 621 12.30 14.02 -42.09
N ALA A 622 11.50 14.31 -43.11
CA ALA A 622 10.99 15.66 -43.38
C ALA A 622 10.15 16.23 -42.23
N GLY A 623 9.31 15.40 -41.59
CA GLY A 623 8.43 15.82 -40.50
C GLY A 623 9.18 16.23 -39.24
N PHE A 624 10.27 15.53 -38.88
CA PHE A 624 11.05 15.84 -37.67
C PHE A 624 12.19 16.84 -37.89
N THR A 625 12.82 16.83 -39.06
CA THR A 625 13.95 17.72 -39.35
C THR A 625 13.49 19.08 -39.90
N GLY A 626 12.29 19.16 -40.47
CA GLY A 626 11.84 20.33 -41.22
C GLY A 626 12.58 20.52 -42.56
N GLU A 627 13.55 19.66 -42.88
CA GLU A 627 14.27 19.69 -44.15
C GLU A 627 13.48 18.93 -45.21
N VAL A 628 12.80 19.68 -46.06
CA VAL A 628 12.16 19.13 -47.26
C VAL A 628 13.07 19.42 -48.44
N ASN A 629 13.76 18.40 -48.95
CA ASN A 629 14.48 18.52 -50.21
C ASN A 629 13.48 18.54 -51.37
N TYR A 630 12.98 19.75 -51.67
CA TYR A 630 11.94 19.99 -52.69
C TYR A 630 12.43 19.67 -54.11
N ASP A 631 13.69 19.96 -54.41
CA ASP A 631 14.21 19.99 -55.78
C ASP A 631 14.37 18.60 -56.42
N ASP A 632 14.70 17.56 -55.64
CA ASP A 632 15.01 16.23 -56.20
C ASP A 632 13.81 15.27 -56.21
N ASN A 633 12.91 15.35 -55.22
CA ASN A 633 11.90 14.30 -54.97
C ASN A 633 10.46 14.72 -55.30
N TYR A 634 10.17 16.01 -55.44
CA TYR A 634 8.81 16.55 -55.49
C TYR A 634 8.49 17.42 -56.72
N THR A 635 9.47 17.63 -57.58
CA THR A 635 9.40 18.35 -58.87
C THR A 635 9.28 17.42 -60.08
N SER A 636 9.48 16.11 -59.91
CA SER A 636 9.61 15.13 -61.01
C SER A 636 8.43 14.13 -61.09
N GLY A 637 7.26 14.47 -60.54
CA GLY A 637 6.08 13.60 -60.48
C GLY A 637 5.07 13.83 -61.61
N ARG A 638 4.08 12.93 -61.73
CA ARG A 638 2.99 13.07 -62.71
C ARG A 638 2.13 14.33 -62.49
N MET A 639 2.02 14.80 -61.24
CA MET A 639 1.22 15.96 -60.84
C MET A 639 1.98 16.85 -59.85
N ASN A 640 2.98 17.57 -60.36
CA ASN A 640 3.92 18.39 -59.57
C ASN A 640 3.23 19.38 -58.62
N THR A 641 2.29 20.17 -59.12
CA THR A 641 1.60 21.20 -58.31
C THR A 641 0.80 20.58 -57.16
N PHE A 642 0.14 19.44 -57.40
CA PHE A 642 -0.65 18.77 -56.37
C PHE A 642 0.24 18.13 -55.29
N THR A 643 1.36 17.52 -55.71
CA THR A 643 2.39 17.02 -54.77
C THR A 643 2.94 18.13 -53.88
N GLN A 644 3.27 19.30 -54.45
CA GLN A 644 3.79 20.43 -53.68
C GLN A 644 2.80 20.93 -52.63
N VAL A 645 1.52 21.06 -53.01
CA VAL A 645 0.44 21.46 -52.07
C VAL A 645 0.28 20.42 -50.96
N LEU A 646 0.29 19.12 -51.29
CA LEU A 646 0.15 18.04 -50.32
C LEU A 646 1.33 18.00 -49.34
N MET A 647 2.55 18.24 -49.83
CA MET A 647 3.74 18.31 -48.99
C MET A 647 3.72 19.55 -48.07
N LEU A 648 3.30 20.71 -48.58
CA LEU A 648 3.14 21.92 -47.77
C LEU A 648 2.10 21.71 -46.66
N ALA A 649 0.96 21.11 -47.00
CA ALA A 649 -0.08 20.77 -46.03
C ALA A 649 0.43 19.80 -44.96
N TYR A 650 1.22 18.80 -45.34
CA TYR A 650 1.87 17.87 -44.39
C TYR A 650 2.78 18.61 -43.41
N VAL A 651 3.68 19.46 -43.91
CA VAL A 651 4.64 20.20 -43.05
C VAL A 651 3.89 21.10 -42.07
N ILE A 652 2.91 21.88 -42.53
CA ILE A 652 2.11 22.75 -41.66
C ILE A 652 1.40 21.94 -40.57
N LEU A 653 0.77 20.82 -40.96
CA LEU A 653 0.07 19.95 -40.02
C LEU A 653 1.01 19.36 -38.98
N VAL A 654 2.18 18.87 -39.38
CA VAL A 654 3.19 18.33 -38.45
C VAL A 654 3.73 19.42 -37.52
N MET A 655 3.98 20.64 -38.02
CA MET A 655 4.41 21.76 -37.18
C MET A 655 3.37 22.11 -36.11
N ILE A 656 2.07 22.12 -36.46
CA ILE A 656 0.98 22.32 -35.49
C ILE A 656 0.99 21.20 -34.44
N LEU A 657 1.15 19.95 -34.86
CA LEU A 657 1.20 18.81 -33.94
C LEU A 657 2.42 18.87 -33.00
N LEU A 658 3.58 19.34 -33.47
CA LEU A 658 4.79 19.51 -32.64
C LEU A 658 4.66 20.67 -31.66
N VAL A 659 4.02 21.78 -32.03
CA VAL A 659 3.74 22.90 -31.11
C VAL A 659 2.82 22.46 -29.98
N ASN A 660 1.84 21.60 -30.26
CA ASN A 660 0.94 21.05 -29.24
C ASN A 660 1.68 20.19 -28.19
N LEU A 661 2.86 19.64 -28.51
CA LEU A 661 3.74 18.96 -27.54
C LEU A 661 4.45 19.96 -26.60
N LEU A 662 4.75 21.17 -27.07
CA LEU A 662 5.49 22.20 -26.32
C LEU A 662 4.62 22.92 -25.26
N ILE A 663 3.33 23.10 -25.53
CA ILE A 663 2.39 23.82 -24.64
C ILE A 663 2.18 23.08 -23.30
N ALA A 664 2.45 21.78 -23.22
CA ALA A 664 2.25 20.95 -22.02
C ALA A 664 3.31 21.12 -20.91
N ILE A 665 4.28 22.03 -21.08
CA ILE A 665 5.51 22.09 -20.26
C ILE A 665 5.37 22.92 -18.96
N GLU A 666 4.31 23.73 -18.79
CA GLU A 666 4.22 24.66 -17.65
C GLU A 666 3.62 24.03 -16.38
N ILE A 667 4.38 23.18 -15.67
CA ILE A 667 4.08 22.73 -14.28
C ILE A 667 5.38 22.56 -13.46
N LEU A 668 6.13 23.64 -13.22
CA LEU A 668 7.42 23.57 -12.53
C LEU A 668 7.30 23.30 -11.00
N GLN A 669 6.30 23.83 -10.31
CA GLN A 669 6.21 23.70 -8.84
C GLN A 669 5.85 22.27 -8.38
N GLU A 670 4.96 21.57 -9.08
CA GLU A 670 4.68 20.17 -8.77
C GLU A 670 5.90 19.27 -9.01
N SER A 671 6.77 19.66 -9.95
CA SER A 671 7.97 18.90 -10.27
C SER A 671 9.01 18.90 -9.14
N GLU A 672 9.04 19.91 -8.26
CA GLU A 672 9.98 19.95 -7.13
C GLU A 672 9.62 18.91 -6.05
N GLN A 673 8.34 18.78 -5.69
CA GLN A 673 7.93 17.77 -4.70
C GLN A 673 8.10 16.35 -5.25
N ARG A 674 7.77 16.15 -6.53
CA ARG A 674 8.05 14.90 -7.23
C ARG A 674 9.55 14.60 -7.24
N TRP A 675 10.39 15.61 -7.46
CA TRP A 675 11.84 15.44 -7.38
C TRP A 675 12.33 15.02 -5.99
N VAL A 676 11.78 15.59 -4.90
CA VAL A 676 12.12 15.17 -3.54
C VAL A 676 11.78 13.68 -3.33
N ALA A 677 10.61 13.24 -3.78
CA ALA A 677 10.20 11.83 -3.73
C ALA A 677 11.14 10.93 -4.54
N GLU A 678 11.45 11.28 -5.78
CA GLU A 678 12.37 10.51 -6.63
C GLU A 678 13.77 10.41 -6.03
N ARG A 679 14.28 11.49 -5.43
CA ARG A 679 15.57 11.46 -4.74
C ARG A 679 15.55 10.53 -3.52
N ALA A 680 14.44 10.47 -2.79
CA ALA A 680 14.27 9.52 -1.69
C ALA A 680 14.19 8.06 -2.20
N ASN A 681 13.55 7.81 -3.34
CA ASN A 681 13.51 6.50 -3.99
C ASN A 681 14.92 6.06 -4.44
N ILE A 682 15.70 6.95 -5.06
CA ILE A 682 17.11 6.69 -5.40
C ILE A 682 17.92 6.31 -4.15
N MET A 683 17.71 7.03 -3.05
CA MET A 683 18.35 6.76 -1.77
C MET A 683 18.01 5.37 -1.23
N ALA A 684 16.73 4.99 -1.28
CA ALA A 684 16.27 3.66 -0.87
C ALA A 684 16.91 2.56 -1.72
N THR A 685 17.03 2.76 -3.04
CA THR A 685 17.71 1.81 -3.93
C THR A 685 19.20 1.65 -3.61
N ILE A 686 19.88 2.74 -3.25
CA ILE A 686 21.29 2.71 -2.82
C ILE A 686 21.45 1.96 -1.49
N GLU A 687 20.50 2.12 -0.57
CA GLU A 687 20.51 1.41 0.71
C GLU A 687 20.27 -0.08 0.53
N ASN A 688 19.40 -0.49 -0.38
CA ASN A 688 19.17 -1.89 -0.71
C ASN A 688 20.43 -2.57 -1.29
N GLN A 689 21.39 -1.82 -1.84
CA GLN A 689 22.69 -2.34 -2.31
C GLN A 689 23.76 -2.39 -1.21
N CYS A 690 23.45 -1.95 0.02
CA CYS A 690 24.37 -1.96 1.14
C CYS A 690 23.91 -2.98 2.19
N THR A 691 24.85 -3.57 2.92
CA THR A 691 24.51 -4.49 4.02
C THR A 691 23.73 -3.81 5.13
N ALA A 692 22.83 -4.54 5.79
CA ALA A 692 21.99 -4.02 6.87
C ALA A 692 22.81 -3.39 8.01
N GLY A 693 23.92 -4.02 8.41
CA GLY A 693 24.83 -3.49 9.43
C GLY A 693 25.49 -2.17 9.02
N ARG A 694 25.93 -2.04 7.76
CA ARG A 694 26.49 -0.79 7.24
C ARG A 694 25.44 0.32 7.17
N ASN A 695 24.22 -0.01 6.78
CA ASN A 695 23.11 0.94 6.78
C ASN A 695 22.79 1.41 8.20
N HIS A 696 22.69 0.50 9.17
CA HIS A 696 22.47 0.85 10.57
C HIS A 696 23.60 1.75 11.12
N ALA A 697 24.87 1.44 10.85
CA ALA A 697 26.00 2.28 11.24
C ALA A 697 25.95 3.68 10.60
N ASP A 698 25.57 3.78 9.32
CA ASP A 698 25.46 5.07 8.64
C ASP A 698 24.27 5.91 9.12
N ARG A 699 23.19 5.29 9.62
CA ARG A 699 22.07 6.00 10.26
C ARG A 699 22.49 6.75 11.52
N LYS A 700 23.44 6.21 12.29
CA LYS A 700 24.01 6.88 13.49
C LYS A 700 24.70 8.22 13.18
N ARG A 701 24.97 8.54 11.90
CA ARG A 701 25.53 9.85 11.51
C ARG A 701 24.52 11.00 11.55
N TYR A 702 23.22 10.68 11.53
CA TYR A 702 22.15 11.70 11.53
C TYR A 702 21.06 11.44 12.58
N ALA A 703 21.13 10.29 13.24
CA ALA A 703 20.20 9.85 14.26
C ALA A 703 20.95 9.56 15.56
N ILE A 704 20.27 9.73 16.68
CA ILE A 704 20.80 9.47 18.01
C ILE A 704 20.41 8.03 18.40
N PRO A 705 21.38 7.18 18.75
CA PRO A 705 21.09 5.90 19.35
C PRO A 705 20.68 6.10 20.82
N LEU A 706 19.47 5.67 21.16
CA LEU A 706 19.03 5.51 22.53
C LEU A 706 19.01 4.03 22.86
N ARG A 707 19.58 3.67 24.00
CA ARG A 707 19.70 2.28 24.41
C ARG A 707 18.31 1.72 24.69
N SER A 708 17.91 0.75 23.88
CA SER A 708 16.68 0.00 24.06
C SER A 708 16.78 -0.88 25.31
N ARG A 709 15.63 -1.33 25.78
CA ARG A 709 15.50 -2.19 26.96
C ARG A 709 16.24 -3.53 26.80
N ARG A 710 16.32 -4.05 25.57
CA ARG A 710 17.03 -5.29 25.21
C ARG A 710 18.53 -5.08 25.00
N GLY A 711 19.03 -3.86 25.20
CA GLY A 711 20.44 -3.51 24.94
C GLY A 711 20.77 -3.22 23.48
N GLU A 712 19.78 -3.27 22.57
CA GLU A 712 19.91 -2.83 21.18
C GLU A 712 19.80 -1.29 21.08
N ASP A 713 20.41 -0.69 20.06
CA ASP A 713 20.34 0.77 19.84
C ASP A 713 19.11 1.13 19.00
N ASP A 714 18.09 1.71 19.62
CA ASP A 714 16.95 2.29 18.91
C ASP A 714 17.34 3.69 18.40
N LEU A 715 17.09 3.96 17.13
CA LEU A 715 17.52 5.20 16.49
C LEU A 715 16.40 6.25 16.46
N PHE A 716 16.72 7.46 16.92
CA PHE A 716 15.81 8.59 16.95
C PHE A 716 16.35 9.77 16.15
N LEU A 717 15.48 10.46 15.43
CA LEU A 717 15.78 11.73 14.80
C LEU A 717 15.54 12.86 15.80
N GLU A 718 16.60 13.58 16.17
CA GLU A 718 16.44 14.81 16.93
C GLU A 718 16.00 15.96 16.02
N MET A 719 14.98 16.68 16.48
CA MET A 719 14.43 17.85 15.82
C MET A 719 14.25 18.97 16.83
N GLU A 720 14.65 20.18 16.46
CA GLU A 720 14.40 21.38 17.24
C GLU A 720 13.19 22.10 16.66
N ILE A 721 12.17 22.32 17.48
CA ILE A 721 10.95 23.04 17.14
C ILE A 721 10.96 24.34 17.92
N ASN A 722 10.90 25.46 17.20
CA ASN A 722 10.76 26.78 17.79
C ASN A 722 9.28 27.15 17.87
N ASP A 723 8.74 27.18 19.08
CA ASP A 723 7.34 27.44 19.37
C ASP A 723 7.18 28.74 20.18
N MET A 724 7.50 29.85 19.51
CA MET A 724 7.46 31.19 20.11
C MET A 724 6.06 31.58 20.58
N ASP A 725 5.01 31.14 19.88
CA ASP A 725 3.64 31.58 20.11
C ASP A 725 3.04 30.90 21.35
N ASN A 726 3.28 29.58 21.52
CA ASN A 726 2.90 28.89 22.75
C ASN A 726 3.70 29.38 23.97
N TRP A 727 4.98 29.73 23.77
CA TRP A 727 5.79 30.27 24.85
C TRP A 727 5.29 31.63 25.34
N LYS A 728 4.94 32.55 24.41
CA LYS A 728 4.37 33.86 24.77
C LYS A 728 3.02 33.77 25.48
N THR A 729 2.16 32.86 25.04
CA THR A 729 0.82 32.67 25.65
C THR A 729 0.89 32.04 27.04
N GLN A 730 1.90 31.19 27.31
CA GLN A 730 2.18 30.68 28.66
C GLN A 730 2.67 31.78 29.61
N ASP A 731 3.47 32.73 29.11
CA ASP A 731 3.91 33.89 29.89
C ASP A 731 2.75 34.87 30.17
N GLU A 732 1.82 35.06 29.23
CA GLU A 732 0.63 35.92 29.42
C GLU A 732 -0.42 35.31 30.37
N ALA A 733 -0.50 33.98 30.47
CA ALA A 733 -1.44 33.27 31.33
C ALA A 733 -1.09 33.31 32.85
N GLY A 734 0.00 33.97 33.25
CA GLY A 734 0.32 34.22 34.66
C GLY A 734 0.65 32.97 35.49
N SER A 735 0.94 31.83 34.85
CA SER A 735 1.59 30.71 35.53
C SER A 735 2.97 31.16 35.98
N GLN A 736 3.15 31.31 37.31
CA GLN A 736 4.47 31.50 37.92
C GLN A 736 5.48 30.57 37.25
N PRO A 737 6.73 31.00 36.99
CA PRO A 737 7.74 30.10 36.50
C PRO A 737 7.96 29.05 37.58
N LEU A 738 7.34 27.88 37.42
CA LEU A 738 7.78 26.64 38.05
C LEU A 738 9.27 26.60 37.73
N GLY A 739 10.07 26.83 38.77
CA GLY A 739 11.49 27.16 38.64
C GLY A 739 12.13 26.24 37.63
N CYS A 740 13.00 26.81 36.77
CA CYS A 740 13.79 26.10 35.78
C CYS A 740 13.92 24.63 36.20
N PRO A 741 13.36 23.65 35.46
CA PRO A 741 13.79 22.29 35.69
C PRO A 741 15.30 22.38 35.50
N ARG A 742 16.03 22.22 36.61
CA ARG A 742 17.48 22.04 36.61
C ARG A 742 17.74 21.23 35.37
N ALA A 743 18.54 21.77 34.44
CA ALA A 743 19.04 21.01 33.31
C ALA A 743 19.31 19.61 33.87
N VAL A 744 18.50 18.63 33.47
CA VAL A 744 18.83 17.25 33.74
C VAL A 744 19.99 17.04 32.80
N LEU A 745 21.17 17.43 33.29
CA LEU A 745 22.45 16.92 32.88
C LEU A 745 22.26 15.42 32.96
N PHE A 746 21.81 14.83 31.86
CA PHE A 746 22.15 13.47 31.56
C PHE A 746 23.67 13.47 31.62
N ARG A 747 24.19 12.97 32.73
CA ARG A 747 25.56 12.52 32.84
C ARG A 747 25.70 11.55 31.68
N SER A 748 26.32 12.00 30.60
CA SER A 748 26.70 11.14 29.50
C SER A 748 27.45 9.99 30.12
N VAL A 749 26.86 8.79 30.10
CA VAL A 749 27.65 7.56 30.25
C VAL A 749 28.30 7.32 28.88
N LEU A 750 29.08 8.30 28.44
CA LEU A 750 30.16 8.10 27.50
C LEU A 750 31.35 7.74 28.39
N PRO A 751 32.02 6.60 28.19
CA PRO A 751 33.36 6.46 28.74
C PRO A 751 34.21 7.56 28.07
N GLU A 752 34.58 8.56 28.85
CA GLU A 752 35.75 9.38 28.59
C GLU A 752 36.93 8.42 28.47
N ASP A 753 37.41 8.21 27.25
CA ASP A 753 38.80 7.84 26.92
C ASP A 753 38.94 7.64 25.40
N ARG A 754 39.35 8.70 24.69
CA ARG A 754 40.65 8.79 24.02
C ARG A 754 40.69 9.90 22.95
N GLU A 755 41.73 10.71 23.12
CA GLU A 755 42.32 11.66 22.17
C GLU A 755 42.61 11.07 20.78
#